data_AF-A0A5B8UEK6-F1
#
_entry.id   AF-A0A5B8UEK6-F1
#
_cell.length_a   1.000
_cell.length_b   1.000
_cell.length_c   1.000
_cell.angle_alpha   90.00
_cell.angle_beta   90.00
_cell.angle_gamma   90.00
#
_symmetry.space_group_name_H-M   'P 1'
#
loop_
_entity.id
_entity.type
_entity.pdbx_description
1 polymer ?
#
loop_
_entity_poly.entity_id
_entity_poly.type
_entity_poly.pdbx_seq_one_letter_code
_entity_poly.pdbx_strand_id
1 'polypeptide(L)'
;MRKVSKLFFFLSLCCSLKATAQNQYALLVGINDYYQSRGVKHPKSLHGCVNDASSMRELLLNRFGYRSANIDTLYNASATKPNLLSELHQLLGKCRPGDAFVFYYSGHGIWLNNYNEPDSIKMRRSQAMVMSDLYSPGFDCLVTDENLKKEMNKFIDKRVKVTAIFDCCHSGNISMGGGNSQPSYWSPYEVESWQMKSLQVGDIAYVPKRKQPIGCPADFSTNSRFWVDSDNDGVPDCKDWEIHSPRGVPVDSLGVATSSVNPEDYLFENSEIENDSLDSGASADNSRSYNLKDTFSINYRVLETRPSDRKGGGFFSLSASDQDLTAAEITDESGLPHGAFTTALLAVYKENPSNLRMTDLMAKLTDWIRSKSYIQTPKFHFDKERLNSNLLGFDNANFSNTVVTHCIAAANGTIVFDKGLYAAITKGDILKKVDKNESITVQVVSATKDAATAVDKTGAVKRGDIFQFVGTATVPPVKLYIPEASFTQAGFQGFFQNKIYPLTLKKDYGDYGYAVGDANNASFYSGTQKRENSVRLYSSAQRFVVYEARIKKEYNDPYNPVLINRVVLLPLPSYIIQPLKKMVSGNPNIKLVNRPEEADYVLYLNYANVSLGTSKGFIFYYHPPLNNKNVNATVFSADNVTVSTLSFAGTQLQSFCEKLYVLTKSITVYHKYVWLYGKKK
;
A
#
# COMPACT_ATOMS: atom_id res chain seq x y z
N MET A 1 36.58 59.36 39.14
CA MET A 1 35.88 58.06 39.20
C MET A 1 35.99 57.36 37.84
N ARG A 2 37.09 56.66 37.60
CA ARG A 2 37.37 55.86 36.39
C ARG A 2 37.56 54.42 36.84
N LYS A 3 36.50 53.61 36.89
CA LYS A 3 36.55 52.13 37.08
C LYS A 3 35.15 51.47 37.05
N VAL A 4 34.32 51.74 36.04
CA VAL A 4 33.08 50.93 35.84
C VAL A 4 32.74 50.65 34.37
N SER A 5 33.31 51.37 33.39
CA SER A 5 32.87 51.25 31.98
C SER A 5 33.44 50.07 31.17
N LYS A 6 34.26 49.19 31.74
CA LYS A 6 34.90 48.08 30.98
C LYS A 6 34.31 46.68 31.26
N LEU A 7 33.35 46.55 32.18
CA LEU A 7 32.77 45.23 32.52
C LEU A 7 31.50 44.89 31.72
N PHE A 8 30.84 45.86 31.09
CA PHE A 8 29.62 45.61 30.29
C PHE A 8 29.87 45.35 28.80
N PHE A 9 31.10 45.56 28.30
CA PHE A 9 31.42 45.34 26.89
C PHE A 9 32.02 43.95 26.59
N PHE A 10 32.28 43.14 27.63
CA PHE A 10 32.78 41.76 27.47
C PHE A 10 31.75 40.67 27.80
N LEU A 11 30.56 41.04 28.31
CA LEU A 11 29.46 40.10 28.58
C LEU A 11 28.33 40.14 27.54
N SER A 12 28.57 40.77 26.38
CA SER A 12 27.64 40.81 25.24
C SER A 12 28.24 40.17 23.96
N LEU A 13 29.45 39.60 24.06
CA LEU A 13 30.16 38.95 22.95
C LEU A 13 30.33 37.43 23.15
N CYS A 14 29.40 36.79 23.86
CA CYS A 14 29.29 35.32 23.97
C CYS A 14 27.89 34.77 23.64
N CYS A 15 26.95 35.60 23.17
CA CYS A 15 25.65 35.16 22.64
C CYS A 15 25.57 35.22 21.11
N SER A 16 26.73 35.18 20.43
CA SER A 16 26.80 35.03 18.98
C SER A 16 26.75 33.54 18.63
N LEU A 17 25.54 33.07 18.29
CA LEU A 17 25.29 32.00 17.32
C LEU A 17 26.17 30.74 17.45
N LYS A 18 25.82 29.85 18.39
CA LYS A 18 25.68 28.45 17.95
C LYS A 18 24.26 28.31 17.41
N ALA A 19 24.05 28.74 16.17
CA ALA A 19 23.13 28.00 15.33
C ALA A 19 23.73 26.58 15.26
N THR A 20 23.38 25.72 16.22
CA THR A 20 23.60 24.29 16.04
C THR A 20 22.88 23.96 14.76
N ALA A 21 23.63 23.67 13.69
CA ALA A 21 23.05 23.18 12.46
C ALA A 21 22.11 22.02 12.86
N GLN A 22 20.82 22.19 12.56
CA GLN A 22 19.80 21.18 12.80
C GLN A 22 20.09 20.04 11.85
N ASN A 23 20.75 19.00 12.34
CA ASN A 23 21.05 17.83 11.54
C ASN A 23 19.77 17.05 11.30
N GLN A 24 19.76 16.32 10.21
CA GLN A 24 18.66 15.47 9.79
C GLN A 24 19.17 14.05 9.77
N TYR A 25 18.49 13.14 10.47
CA TYR A 25 18.78 11.73 10.53
C TYR A 25 17.56 10.90 10.11
N ALA A 26 17.80 9.74 9.54
CA ALA A 26 16.71 8.82 9.20
C ALA A 26 17.13 7.37 9.37
N LEU A 27 16.16 6.53 9.72
CA LEU A 27 16.25 5.09 9.67
C LEU A 27 15.10 4.57 8.81
N LEU A 28 15.43 3.93 7.69
CA LEU A 28 14.47 3.45 6.70
C LEU A 28 14.49 1.92 6.66
N VAL A 29 13.38 1.31 7.01
CA VAL A 29 13.22 -0.15 7.10
C VAL A 29 12.25 -0.62 6.02
N GLY A 30 12.68 -1.57 5.19
CA GLY A 30 11.87 -2.15 4.12
C GLY A 30 12.06 -3.66 4.05
N ILE A 31 10.98 -4.43 4.24
CA ILE A 31 11.06 -5.89 4.31
C ILE A 31 10.15 -6.52 3.26
N ASN A 32 10.77 -7.00 2.19
CA ASN A 32 10.12 -7.87 1.20
C ASN A 32 10.22 -9.32 1.67
N ASP A 33 11.45 -9.76 1.92
CA ASP A 33 11.73 -11.16 2.22
C ASP A 33 11.65 -11.43 3.73
N TYR A 34 10.70 -12.28 4.12
CA TYR A 34 10.58 -12.83 5.47
C TYR A 34 11.09 -14.27 5.45
N TYR A 35 11.79 -14.70 6.49
CA TYR A 35 12.47 -15.99 6.55
C TYR A 35 11.88 -16.84 7.66
N GLN A 36 11.28 -17.98 7.30
CA GLN A 36 10.74 -18.95 8.27
C GLN A 36 11.82 -19.87 8.84
N SER A 37 12.96 -19.96 8.15
CA SER A 37 14.21 -20.53 8.64
C SER A 37 15.37 -19.94 7.84
N ARG A 38 16.63 -20.18 8.25
CA ARG A 38 17.80 -19.60 7.58
C ARG A 38 17.82 -19.98 6.11
N GLY A 39 17.77 -18.96 5.24
CA GLY A 39 17.79 -19.14 3.78
C GLY A 39 16.46 -19.58 3.15
N VAL A 40 15.41 -19.82 3.95
CA VAL A 40 14.08 -20.24 3.45
C VAL A 40 13.09 -19.10 3.61
N LYS A 41 12.65 -18.55 2.48
CA LYS A 41 11.65 -17.48 2.46
C LYS A 41 10.27 -18.03 2.81
N HIS A 42 9.55 -17.26 3.61
CA HIS A 42 8.16 -17.51 3.93
C HIS A 42 7.25 -17.18 2.73
N PRO A 43 6.22 -17.97 2.42
CA PRO A 43 5.35 -17.77 1.25
C PRO A 43 4.59 -16.44 1.27
N LYS A 44 4.36 -15.85 2.44
CA LYS A 44 3.75 -14.52 2.60
C LYS A 44 4.76 -13.36 2.51
N SER A 45 5.87 -13.55 1.80
CA SER A 45 6.83 -12.47 1.53
C SER A 45 6.23 -11.42 0.58
N LEU A 46 6.65 -10.17 0.77
CA LEU A 46 6.15 -8.98 0.08
C LEU A 46 7.09 -8.58 -1.07
N HIS A 47 6.69 -7.60 -1.88
CA HIS A 47 7.43 -7.25 -3.11
C HIS A 47 7.78 -5.77 -3.24
N GLY A 48 7.05 -4.87 -2.57
CA GLY A 48 7.16 -3.43 -2.71
C GLY A 48 7.87 -2.70 -1.58
N CYS A 49 8.03 -3.30 -0.40
CA CYS A 49 8.51 -2.62 0.80
C CYS A 49 9.96 -2.10 0.69
N VAL A 50 10.86 -2.84 0.04
CA VAL A 50 12.23 -2.35 -0.21
C VAL A 50 12.22 -1.21 -1.23
N ASN A 51 11.33 -1.27 -2.23
CA ASN A 51 11.18 -0.20 -3.22
C ASN A 51 10.64 1.06 -2.53
N ASP A 52 9.68 0.91 -1.63
CA ASP A 52 9.11 2.00 -0.84
C ASP A 52 10.18 2.71 0.00
N ALA A 53 10.96 1.95 0.77
CA ALA A 53 12.03 2.51 1.60
C ALA A 53 13.15 3.15 0.75
N SER A 54 13.44 2.61 -0.44
CA SER A 54 14.41 3.19 -1.38
C SER A 54 13.90 4.50 -1.99
N SER A 55 12.63 4.57 -2.37
CA SER A 55 12.01 5.81 -2.86
C SER A 55 11.93 6.88 -1.76
N MET A 56 11.67 6.49 -0.51
CA MET A 56 11.73 7.39 0.63
C MET A 56 13.13 7.92 0.89
N ARG A 57 14.16 7.08 0.73
CA ARG A 57 15.57 7.52 0.78
C ARG A 57 15.84 8.60 -0.26
N GLU A 58 15.45 8.36 -1.51
CA GLU A 58 15.61 9.33 -2.58
C GLU A 58 14.80 10.61 -2.35
N LEU A 59 13.59 10.52 -1.80
CA LEU A 59 12.82 11.70 -1.39
C LEU A 59 13.60 12.53 -0.36
N LEU A 60 14.12 11.91 0.69
CA LEU A 60 14.85 12.62 1.76
C LEU A 60 16.14 13.28 1.24
N LEU A 61 16.91 12.58 0.41
CA LEU A 61 18.13 13.11 -0.20
C LEU A 61 17.81 14.29 -1.13
N ASN A 62 16.88 14.10 -2.06
CA ASN A 62 16.67 15.01 -3.17
C ASN A 62 15.80 16.21 -2.82
N ARG A 63 14.85 16.02 -1.90
CA ARG A 63 13.82 17.02 -1.59
C ARG A 63 13.94 17.58 -0.19
N PHE A 64 14.63 16.91 0.73
CA PHE A 64 14.80 17.38 2.10
C PHE A 64 16.25 17.66 2.48
N GLY A 65 17.20 17.53 1.55
CA GLY A 65 18.59 17.95 1.76
C GLY A 65 19.39 17.06 2.71
N TYR A 66 18.93 15.82 2.92
CA TYR A 66 19.65 14.87 3.76
C TYR A 66 21.04 14.57 3.20
N ARG A 67 22.00 14.39 4.11
CA ARG A 67 23.28 13.78 3.77
C ARG A 67 23.09 12.27 3.76
N SER A 68 23.61 11.58 2.74
CA SER A 68 23.53 10.11 2.68
C SER A 68 24.15 9.43 3.89
N ALA A 69 25.16 10.04 4.53
CA ALA A 69 25.79 9.51 5.75
C ALA A 69 24.90 9.59 7.00
N ASN A 70 23.75 10.26 6.92
CA ASN A 70 22.79 10.39 8.01
C ASN A 70 21.50 9.58 7.75
N ILE A 71 21.47 8.76 6.71
CA ILE A 71 20.35 7.86 6.43
C ILE A 71 20.86 6.43 6.59
N ASP A 72 20.40 5.77 7.64
CA ASP A 72 20.66 4.35 7.87
C ASP A 72 19.49 3.54 7.29
N THR A 73 19.78 2.36 6.74
CA THR A 73 18.77 1.53 6.05
C THR A 73 18.87 0.08 6.50
N LEU A 74 17.71 -0.55 6.74
CA LEU A 74 17.61 -1.99 7.02
C LEU A 74 16.67 -2.64 5.99
N TYR A 75 17.21 -3.54 5.18
CA TYR A 75 16.46 -4.20 4.11
C TYR A 75 16.49 -5.72 4.27
N ASN A 76 15.32 -6.34 4.10
CA ASN A 76 15.17 -7.81 4.10
C ASN A 76 15.90 -8.44 5.30
N ALA A 77 16.80 -9.40 5.07
CA ALA A 77 17.51 -10.14 6.11
C ALA A 77 18.30 -9.28 7.11
N SER A 78 18.61 -8.02 6.81
CA SER A 78 19.26 -7.12 7.77
C SER A 78 18.27 -6.48 8.74
N ALA A 79 16.98 -6.45 8.41
CA ALA A 79 15.90 -5.89 9.23
C ALA A 79 15.46 -6.92 10.28
N THR A 80 16.30 -7.13 11.28
CA THR A 80 16.02 -7.91 12.49
C THR A 80 15.79 -6.97 13.67
N LYS A 81 15.08 -7.42 14.70
CA LYS A 81 14.86 -6.59 15.91
C LYS A 81 16.17 -6.13 16.57
N PRO A 82 17.21 -6.97 16.75
CA PRO A 82 18.48 -6.52 17.30
C PRO A 82 19.15 -5.43 16.45
N ASN A 83 19.14 -5.56 15.12
CA ASN A 83 19.72 -4.57 14.24
C ASN A 83 18.93 -3.26 14.30
N LEU A 84 17.59 -3.33 14.28
CA LEU A 84 16.72 -2.15 14.44
C LEU A 84 17.07 -1.37 15.72
N LEU A 85 17.14 -2.06 16.86
CA LEU A 85 17.45 -1.42 18.14
C LEU A 85 18.86 -0.84 18.16
N SER A 86 19.84 -1.55 17.59
CA SER A 86 21.22 -1.07 17.49
C SER A 86 21.30 0.23 16.67
N GLU A 87 20.67 0.27 15.49
CA GLU A 87 20.66 1.47 14.64
C GLU A 87 19.95 2.65 15.32
N LEU A 88 18.80 2.40 15.96
CA LEU A 88 18.10 3.43 16.74
C LEU A 88 19.00 4.01 17.85
N HIS A 89 19.72 3.17 18.59
CA HIS A 89 20.61 3.63 19.66
C HIS A 89 21.83 4.38 19.11
N GLN A 90 22.40 3.94 17.99
CA GLN A 90 23.51 4.63 17.33
C GLN A 90 23.10 6.02 16.83
N LEU A 91 21.95 6.12 16.15
CA LEU A 91 21.40 7.40 15.69
C LEU A 91 21.06 8.32 16.86
N LEU A 92 20.43 7.80 17.90
CA LEU A 92 20.14 8.55 19.12
C LEU A 92 21.43 9.12 19.73
N GLY A 93 22.55 8.38 19.69
CA GLY A 93 23.87 8.84 20.13
C GLY A 93 24.42 10.03 19.34
N LYS A 94 24.11 10.10 18.04
CA LYS A 94 24.52 11.20 17.13
C LYS A 94 23.63 12.45 17.28
N CYS A 95 22.35 12.28 17.62
CA CYS A 95 21.37 13.37 17.70
C CYS A 95 21.68 14.40 18.81
N ARG A 96 21.39 15.66 18.49
CA ARG A 96 21.43 16.82 19.39
C ARG A 96 20.06 17.48 19.49
N PRO A 97 19.78 18.25 20.56
CA PRO A 97 18.55 19.02 20.66
C PRO A 97 18.30 19.91 19.43
N GLY A 98 17.10 19.84 18.88
CA GLY A 98 16.69 20.58 17.68
C GLY A 98 16.94 19.85 16.34
N ASP A 99 17.65 18.71 16.34
CA ASP A 99 17.77 17.86 15.16
C ASP A 99 16.40 17.26 14.76
N ALA A 100 16.31 16.76 13.53
CA ALA A 100 15.14 16.03 13.02
C ALA A 100 15.49 14.55 12.78
N PHE A 101 14.58 13.65 13.15
CA PHE A 101 14.69 12.21 12.93
C PHE A 101 13.45 11.68 12.20
N VAL A 102 13.66 10.97 11.09
CA VAL A 102 12.61 10.26 10.36
C VAL A 102 12.78 8.76 10.55
N PHE A 103 11.78 8.11 11.12
CA PHE A 103 11.66 6.65 11.14
C PHE A 103 10.65 6.22 10.08
N TYR A 104 11.06 5.35 9.17
CA TYR A 104 10.19 4.82 8.12
C TYR A 104 10.19 3.30 8.16
N TYR A 105 9.01 2.69 8.14
CA TYR A 105 8.82 1.25 8.08
C TYR A 105 7.82 0.86 7.00
N SER A 106 8.21 -0.04 6.10
CA SER A 106 7.29 -0.77 5.22
C SER A 106 7.50 -2.28 5.37
N GLY A 107 6.42 -2.99 5.67
CA GLY A 107 6.43 -4.43 5.94
C GLY A 107 5.10 -4.94 6.50
N HIS A 108 5.14 -6.09 7.15
CA HIS A 108 4.00 -6.68 7.84
C HIS A 108 3.79 -6.03 9.21
N GLY A 109 2.53 -5.92 9.61
CA GLY A 109 2.12 -5.51 10.94
C GLY A 109 1.06 -6.45 11.47
N ILE A 110 1.07 -6.73 12.78
CA ILE A 110 0.17 -7.69 13.43
C ILE A 110 -0.48 -7.10 14.68
N TRP A 111 -1.61 -7.69 15.08
CA TRP A 111 -2.19 -7.52 16.40
C TRP A 111 -1.83 -8.68 17.31
N LEU A 112 -1.75 -8.36 18.59
CA LEU A 112 -1.52 -9.28 19.69
C LEU A 112 -2.61 -8.97 20.72
N ASN A 113 -3.25 -9.96 21.31
CA ASN A 113 -4.13 -9.71 22.45
C ASN A 113 -3.26 -9.27 23.64
N ASN A 114 -3.69 -8.27 24.40
CA ASN A 114 -3.00 -7.86 25.62
C ASN A 114 -4.04 -7.43 26.66
N TYR A 115 -4.37 -8.35 27.58
CA TYR A 115 -5.39 -8.11 28.60
C TYR A 115 -4.95 -7.06 29.63
N ASN A 116 -3.65 -6.76 29.69
CA ASN A 116 -3.06 -5.73 30.53
C ASN A 116 -2.92 -4.37 29.82
N GLU A 117 -3.40 -4.21 28.58
CA GLU A 117 -3.44 -2.91 27.89
C GLU A 117 -4.58 -2.04 28.47
N PRO A 118 -4.27 -0.98 29.25
CA PRO A 118 -5.28 -0.17 29.94
C PRO A 118 -5.99 0.80 28.99
N ASP A 119 -5.47 0.99 27.79
CA ASP A 119 -5.99 1.91 26.79
C ASP A 119 -7.27 1.37 26.14
N SER A 120 -8.40 1.97 26.50
CA SER A 120 -9.72 1.56 26.02
C SER A 120 -9.86 1.65 24.49
N ILE A 121 -9.07 2.51 23.83
CA ILE A 121 -9.07 2.65 22.37
C ILE A 121 -8.46 1.40 21.71
N LYS A 122 -7.48 0.79 22.38
CA LYS A 122 -6.81 -0.42 21.88
C LYS A 122 -7.55 -1.71 22.20
N MET A 123 -8.63 -1.64 22.97
CA MET A 123 -9.55 -2.76 23.22
C MET A 123 -8.84 -4.04 23.71
N ARG A 124 -7.89 -3.90 24.65
CA ARG A 124 -7.06 -5.01 25.18
C ARG A 124 -6.23 -5.71 24.11
N ARG A 125 -5.65 -4.94 23.20
CA ARG A 125 -4.76 -5.45 22.15
C ARG A 125 -3.52 -4.56 22.02
N SER A 126 -2.41 -5.18 21.65
CA SER A 126 -1.17 -4.52 21.26
C SER A 126 -0.91 -4.74 19.78
N GLN A 127 -0.01 -3.94 19.20
CA GLN A 127 0.40 -4.07 17.80
C GLN A 127 1.91 -4.26 17.69
N ALA A 128 2.37 -4.92 16.64
CA ALA A 128 3.80 -5.12 16.42
C ALA A 128 4.17 -5.00 14.93
N MET A 129 5.37 -4.46 14.68
CA MET A 129 6.06 -4.63 13.40
C MET A 129 6.70 -6.02 13.37
N VAL A 130 6.60 -6.71 12.24
CA VAL A 130 7.21 -8.02 12.04
C VAL A 130 8.55 -7.87 11.33
N MET A 131 9.61 -8.36 11.96
CA MET A 131 10.97 -8.34 11.40
C MET A 131 11.21 -9.52 10.47
N SER A 132 12.28 -9.46 9.68
CA SER A 132 12.55 -10.41 8.59
C SER A 132 12.84 -11.84 9.05
N ASP A 133 13.28 -11.99 10.30
CA ASP A 133 13.76 -13.22 10.91
C ASP A 133 12.64 -13.94 11.66
N LEU A 134 11.60 -14.41 10.95
CA LEU A 134 10.45 -15.09 11.60
C LEU A 134 10.84 -16.31 12.44
N TYR A 135 11.99 -16.92 12.15
CA TYR A 135 12.59 -18.01 12.93
C TYR A 135 13.20 -17.57 14.27
N SER A 136 13.14 -16.28 14.62
CA SER A 136 13.79 -15.79 15.83
C SER A 136 13.13 -16.33 17.10
N PRO A 137 13.93 -16.87 18.04
CA PRO A 137 13.41 -17.50 19.24
C PRO A 137 12.47 -16.63 20.07
N GLY A 138 11.42 -17.23 20.62
CA GLY A 138 10.45 -16.58 21.50
C GLY A 138 9.79 -15.33 20.90
N PHE A 139 9.51 -15.36 19.58
CA PHE A 139 8.94 -14.24 18.83
C PHE A 139 9.77 -12.95 18.90
N ASP A 140 11.09 -13.06 19.06
CA ASP A 140 11.99 -11.90 19.04
C ASP A 140 12.02 -11.20 17.66
N CYS A 141 11.37 -11.76 16.64
CA CYS A 141 11.05 -11.08 15.39
C CYS A 141 9.98 -9.97 15.53
N LEU A 142 9.26 -9.89 16.65
CA LEU A 142 8.21 -8.91 16.87
C LEU A 142 8.74 -7.67 17.60
N VAL A 143 8.53 -6.50 17.01
CA VAL A 143 8.79 -5.20 17.64
C VAL A 143 7.46 -4.59 18.02
N THR A 144 7.09 -4.71 19.29
CA THR A 144 5.80 -4.21 19.79
C THR A 144 5.74 -2.68 19.76
N ASP A 145 4.53 -2.16 19.73
CA ASP A 145 4.27 -0.73 19.89
C ASP A 145 4.92 -0.16 21.15
N GLU A 146 4.99 -0.93 22.24
CA GLU A 146 5.67 -0.55 23.47
C GLU A 146 7.18 -0.44 23.31
N ASN A 147 7.80 -1.41 22.62
CA ASN A 147 9.22 -1.31 22.27
C ASN A 147 9.47 -0.03 21.48
N LEU A 148 8.61 0.28 20.52
CA LEU A 148 8.77 1.45 19.67
C LEU A 148 8.52 2.77 20.42
N LYS A 149 7.50 2.84 21.29
CA LYS A 149 7.24 4.00 22.17
C LYS A 149 8.45 4.32 23.01
N LYS A 150 9.03 3.32 23.67
CA LYS A 150 10.23 3.45 24.48
C LYS A 150 11.37 4.08 23.69
N GLU A 151 11.63 3.58 22.48
CA GLU A 151 12.71 4.11 21.66
C GLU A 151 12.42 5.52 21.13
N MET A 152 11.21 5.81 20.63
CA MET A 152 10.83 7.15 20.15
C MET A 152 10.86 8.19 21.28
N ASN A 153 10.43 7.80 22.49
CA ASN A 153 10.48 8.68 23.67
C ASN A 153 11.89 9.14 24.01
N LYS A 154 12.93 8.30 23.80
CA LYS A 154 14.31 8.71 24.03
C LYS A 154 14.77 9.83 23.08
N PHE A 155 14.31 9.83 21.83
CA PHE A 155 14.59 10.93 20.89
C PHE A 155 13.88 12.22 21.33
N ILE A 156 12.63 12.09 21.76
CA ILE A 156 11.82 13.21 22.26
C ILE A 156 12.44 13.80 23.53
N ASP A 157 12.94 12.98 24.45
CA ASP A 157 13.65 13.43 25.66
C ASP A 157 14.90 14.26 25.32
N LYS A 158 15.55 13.96 24.19
CA LYS A 158 16.65 14.76 23.65
C LYS A 158 16.20 15.99 22.86
N ARG A 159 14.91 16.31 22.82
CA ARG A 159 14.31 17.41 22.04
C ARG A 159 14.59 17.30 20.54
N VAL A 160 14.62 16.07 20.02
CA VAL A 160 14.67 15.79 18.58
C VAL A 160 13.25 15.80 18.03
N LYS A 161 13.04 16.41 16.86
CA LYS A 161 11.75 16.39 16.16
C LYS A 161 11.61 15.05 15.44
N VAL A 162 10.62 14.25 15.81
CA VAL A 162 10.48 12.88 15.32
C VAL A 162 9.31 12.78 14.35
N THR A 163 9.53 12.18 13.19
CA THR A 163 8.47 11.79 12.26
C THR A 163 8.54 10.29 12.02
N ALA A 164 7.48 9.56 12.38
CA ALA A 164 7.35 8.13 12.11
C ALA A 164 6.37 7.89 10.95
N ILE A 165 6.71 6.99 10.04
CA ILE A 165 5.91 6.69 8.85
C ILE A 165 5.79 5.17 8.72
N PHE A 166 4.57 4.65 8.71
CA PHE A 166 4.27 3.22 8.67
C PHE A 166 3.43 2.88 7.45
N ASP A 167 4.01 2.11 6.53
CA ASP A 167 3.31 1.47 5.41
C ASP A 167 3.14 -0.03 5.68
N CYS A 168 2.33 -0.34 6.69
CA CYS A 168 1.95 -1.69 7.12
C CYS A 168 0.49 -1.75 7.59
N CYS A 169 -0.10 -2.95 7.57
CA CYS A 169 -1.41 -3.22 8.16
C CYS A 169 -1.39 -2.96 9.68
N HIS A 170 -2.56 -2.66 10.24
CA HIS A 170 -2.75 -2.52 11.68
C HIS A 170 -1.84 -1.47 12.32
N SER A 171 -1.48 -0.43 11.57
CA SER A 171 -0.62 0.66 12.02
C SER A 171 -1.39 1.83 12.65
N GLY A 172 -2.73 1.75 12.67
CA GLY A 172 -3.62 2.80 13.18
C GLY A 172 -3.36 3.21 14.64
N ASN A 173 -2.95 2.27 15.51
CA ASN A 173 -2.56 2.54 16.90
C ASN A 173 -1.05 2.38 17.18
N ILE A 174 -0.27 1.79 16.26
CA ILE A 174 1.21 1.92 16.21
C ILE A 174 1.57 3.40 16.11
N SER A 175 0.70 4.18 15.47
CA SER A 175 0.85 5.61 15.25
C SER A 175 0.22 6.51 16.32
N MET A 176 -0.67 6.01 17.20
CA MET A 176 -1.13 6.60 18.49
C MET A 176 -2.00 7.88 18.54
N GLY A 177 -3.34 7.73 18.60
CA GLY A 177 -4.28 8.81 18.95
C GLY A 177 -5.77 8.45 18.74
N GLY A 178 -6.64 9.08 19.52
CA GLY A 178 -8.07 8.76 19.60
C GLY A 178 -8.92 9.48 18.55
N GLY A 179 -9.75 8.72 17.83
CA GLY A 179 -10.82 9.25 17.00
C GLY A 179 -12.00 8.28 17.00
N ASN A 180 -13.20 8.81 17.24
CA ASN A 180 -14.44 8.04 17.21
C ASN A 180 -14.62 7.34 15.85
N SER A 181 -14.74 6.02 15.88
CA SER A 181 -15.18 5.19 14.76
C SER A 181 -16.62 5.55 14.36
N GLN A 182 -16.82 5.87 13.08
CA GLN A 182 -18.14 5.77 12.43
C GLN A 182 -18.28 4.35 11.84
N PRO A 183 -19.51 3.81 11.76
CA PRO A 183 -19.74 2.42 11.39
C PRO A 183 -19.28 2.07 9.97
N SER A 184 -18.71 0.88 9.84
CA SER A 184 -18.25 0.25 8.61
C SER A 184 -19.37 0.13 7.58
N TYR A 185 -19.15 0.67 6.37
CA TYR A 185 -19.94 0.33 5.19
C TYR A 185 -19.39 -0.94 4.54
N TRP A 186 -20.31 -1.85 4.22
CA TRP A 186 -20.12 -3.06 3.43
C TRP A 186 -19.42 -2.75 2.09
N SER A 187 -18.36 -3.51 1.77
CA SER A 187 -17.66 -3.48 0.47
C SER A 187 -17.93 -4.79 -0.29
N PRO A 188 -18.48 -4.75 -1.52
CA PRO A 188 -18.83 -5.94 -2.30
C PRO A 188 -17.66 -6.61 -3.04
N TYR A 189 -16.41 -6.23 -2.81
CA TYR A 189 -15.28 -6.80 -3.53
C TYR A 189 -14.38 -7.60 -2.59
N GLU A 190 -14.33 -8.92 -2.81
CA GLU A 190 -13.22 -9.75 -2.33
C GLU A 190 -11.93 -9.19 -2.92
N VAL A 191 -11.12 -8.52 -2.11
CA VAL A 191 -9.72 -8.30 -2.43
C VAL A 191 -9.08 -9.68 -2.38
N GLU A 192 -8.57 -10.16 -3.51
CA GLU A 192 -7.80 -11.40 -3.52
C GLU A 192 -6.70 -11.31 -2.47
N SER A 193 -6.62 -12.32 -1.61
CA SER A 193 -5.82 -12.37 -0.38
C SER A 193 -4.30 -12.19 -0.58
N TRP A 194 -3.83 -12.12 -1.82
CA TRP A 194 -2.41 -12.06 -2.19
C TRP A 194 -1.85 -10.62 -2.33
N GLN A 195 -2.67 -9.57 -2.19
CA GLN A 195 -2.24 -8.16 -2.32
C GLN A 195 -2.28 -7.36 -0.99
N MET A 196 -2.52 -8.03 0.13
CA MET A 196 -2.62 -7.41 1.45
C MET A 196 -1.33 -7.64 2.26
N LYS A 197 -0.82 -6.60 2.93
CA LYS A 197 0.33 -6.68 3.85
C LYS A 197 -0.03 -7.33 5.21
N SER A 198 -0.69 -8.49 5.19
CA SER A 198 -1.19 -9.15 6.40
C SER A 198 -0.52 -10.51 6.61
N LEU A 199 0.22 -10.62 7.72
CA LEU A 199 0.70 -11.88 8.30
C LEU A 199 -0.13 -12.13 9.58
N GLN A 200 -0.61 -13.34 9.81
CA GLN A 200 -1.22 -13.73 11.08
C GLN A 200 -0.16 -14.26 12.03
N VAL A 201 -0.45 -14.23 13.34
CA VAL A 201 0.46 -14.83 14.32
C VAL A 201 0.64 -16.34 14.07
N GLY A 202 -0.43 -17.05 13.69
CA GLY A 202 -0.35 -18.47 13.32
C GLY A 202 0.52 -18.77 12.10
N ASP A 203 0.95 -17.75 11.33
CA ASP A 203 1.91 -17.92 10.24
C ASP A 203 3.38 -17.91 10.73
N ILE A 204 3.64 -17.55 12.00
CA ILE A 204 4.98 -17.50 12.57
C ILE A 204 5.19 -18.75 13.42
N ALA A 205 6.05 -19.66 12.95
CA ALA A 205 6.44 -20.82 13.74
C ALA A 205 7.15 -20.39 15.03
N TYR A 206 6.70 -20.90 16.17
CA TYR A 206 7.40 -20.69 17.43
C TYR A 206 8.74 -21.43 17.42
N VAL A 207 9.81 -20.70 17.78
CA VAL A 207 11.14 -21.26 17.98
C VAL A 207 11.52 -21.08 19.45
N PRO A 208 11.84 -22.15 20.19
CA PRO A 208 12.23 -22.06 21.60
C PRO A 208 13.54 -21.31 21.81
N LYS A 209 13.67 -20.60 22.95
CA LYS A 209 14.91 -19.92 23.34
C LYS A 209 15.92 -20.93 23.91
N ARG A 210 16.77 -21.49 23.05
CA ARG A 210 17.88 -22.36 23.48
C ARG A 210 18.96 -21.54 24.18
N LYS A 211 19.28 -21.87 25.42
CA LYS A 211 20.34 -21.21 26.20
C LYS A 211 21.30 -22.28 26.70
N GLN A 212 22.59 -22.08 26.47
CA GLN A 212 23.60 -22.98 27.00
C GLN A 212 23.49 -22.99 28.54
N PRO A 213 23.32 -24.16 29.18
CA PRO A 213 23.12 -24.23 30.61
C PRO A 213 24.40 -23.81 31.34
N ILE A 214 24.23 -23.22 32.53
CA ILE A 214 25.33 -22.71 33.36
C ILE A 214 26.22 -23.86 33.89
N GLY A 215 25.75 -25.11 33.77
CA GLY A 215 26.44 -26.33 34.21
C GLY A 215 26.08 -26.69 35.65
N CYS A 216 25.98 -28.00 35.94
CA CYS A 216 25.72 -28.47 37.29
C CYS A 216 26.99 -28.34 38.16
N PRO A 217 26.91 -27.77 39.36
CA PRO A 217 28.03 -27.75 40.30
C PRO A 217 28.51 -29.18 40.62
N ALA A 218 29.82 -29.41 40.64
CA ALA A 218 30.43 -30.74 40.86
C ALA A 218 30.47 -31.17 42.34
N ASP A 219 30.13 -30.29 43.27
CA ASP A 219 30.26 -30.49 44.71
C ASP A 219 29.01 -29.95 45.44
N PHE A 220 28.47 -30.79 46.35
CA PHE A 220 27.40 -30.63 47.35
C PHE A 220 26.11 -31.42 47.10
N SER A 221 25.98 -32.48 47.89
CA SER A 221 24.86 -33.44 47.93
C SER A 221 23.59 -32.94 48.65
N THR A 222 23.32 -31.63 48.73
CA THR A 222 22.15 -31.12 49.50
C THR A 222 21.44 -29.89 48.95
N ASN A 223 21.73 -29.40 47.74
CA ASN A 223 20.96 -28.28 47.17
C ASN A 223 20.09 -28.76 46.00
N SER A 224 18.86 -29.15 46.32
CA SER A 224 17.91 -29.78 45.39
C SER A 224 17.48 -28.90 44.22
N ARG A 225 17.75 -27.59 44.26
CA ARG A 225 17.35 -26.63 43.20
C ARG A 225 18.15 -26.73 41.90
N PHE A 226 19.35 -27.32 41.92
CA PHE A 226 20.18 -27.45 40.71
C PHE A 226 19.96 -28.77 39.95
N TRP A 227 19.34 -29.77 40.60
CA TRP A 227 18.99 -31.06 40.00
C TRP A 227 17.49 -31.18 39.72
N VAL A 228 16.79 -30.06 39.75
CA VAL A 228 15.39 -30.00 39.30
C VAL A 228 15.40 -30.25 37.80
N ASP A 229 14.50 -31.12 37.38
CA ASP A 229 14.10 -31.33 36.00
C ASP A 229 12.71 -30.69 35.93
N SER A 230 12.69 -29.41 35.55
CA SER A 230 11.51 -28.54 35.72
C SER A 230 10.37 -28.92 34.78
N ASP A 231 10.67 -29.43 33.59
CA ASP A 231 9.71 -29.89 32.59
C ASP A 231 9.53 -31.42 32.56
N ASN A 232 10.32 -32.14 33.37
CA ASN A 232 10.26 -33.58 33.58
C ASN A 232 10.52 -34.37 32.29
N ASP A 233 11.42 -33.86 31.45
CA ASP A 233 11.86 -34.47 30.17
C ASP A 233 12.98 -35.51 30.36
N GLY A 234 13.55 -35.61 31.57
CA GLY A 234 14.62 -36.52 31.94
C GLY A 234 16.01 -35.89 31.95
N VAL A 235 16.14 -34.60 31.62
CA VAL A 235 17.38 -33.82 31.62
C VAL A 235 17.29 -32.72 32.68
N PRO A 236 18.15 -32.75 33.73
CA PRO A 236 18.10 -31.72 34.76
C PRO A 236 18.37 -30.32 34.17
N ASP A 237 17.67 -29.29 34.66
CA ASP A 237 17.77 -27.88 34.26
C ASP A 237 19.21 -27.36 34.13
N CYS A 238 20.12 -27.87 34.97
CA CYS A 238 21.54 -27.50 34.95
C CYS A 238 22.35 -28.09 33.78
N LYS A 239 21.77 -29.03 33.02
CA LYS A 239 22.30 -29.65 31.79
C LYS A 239 21.40 -29.44 30.59
N ASP A 240 20.19 -28.96 30.81
CA ASP A 240 19.18 -28.80 29.79
C ASP A 240 19.41 -27.53 28.96
N TRP A 241 19.52 -27.70 27.65
CA TRP A 241 19.67 -26.63 26.67
C TRP A 241 18.32 -26.00 26.29
N GLU A 242 17.23 -26.63 26.70
CA GLU A 242 15.84 -26.32 26.46
C GLU A 242 15.01 -26.66 27.71
N ILE A 243 15.25 -25.92 28.79
CA ILE A 243 14.66 -26.04 30.16
C ILE A 243 13.11 -26.09 30.27
N HIS A 244 12.41 -26.03 29.14
CA HIS A 244 10.94 -26.09 29.00
C HIS A 244 10.55 -26.86 27.73
N SER A 245 11.19 -28.00 27.49
CA SER A 245 10.79 -28.98 26.48
C SER A 245 9.38 -29.52 26.80
N PRO A 246 8.48 -29.61 25.79
CA PRO A 246 7.12 -30.03 26.05
C PRO A 246 7.04 -31.45 26.61
N ARG A 247 6.22 -31.60 27.65
CA ARG A 247 6.08 -32.84 28.40
C ARG A 247 5.67 -34.01 27.51
N GLY A 248 6.51 -35.04 27.46
CA GLY A 248 6.28 -36.26 26.67
C GLY A 248 6.86 -36.22 25.25
N VAL A 249 7.51 -35.13 24.85
CA VAL A 249 8.30 -35.07 23.62
C VAL A 249 9.66 -35.75 23.84
N PRO A 250 10.12 -36.65 22.95
CA PRO A 250 11.45 -37.23 23.07
C PRO A 250 12.54 -36.18 22.89
N VAL A 251 13.39 -36.02 23.91
CA VAL A 251 14.55 -35.12 23.89
C VAL A 251 15.86 -35.88 23.69
N ASP A 252 16.88 -35.20 23.18
CA ASP A 252 18.23 -35.76 23.09
C ASP A 252 18.97 -35.67 24.44
N SER A 253 20.24 -36.08 24.48
CA SER A 253 21.05 -36.05 25.70
C SER A 253 21.32 -34.64 26.25
N LEU A 254 20.92 -33.58 25.53
CA LEU A 254 21.05 -32.19 25.91
C LEU A 254 19.71 -31.56 26.33
N GLY A 255 18.63 -32.35 26.42
CA GLY A 255 17.28 -31.87 26.75
C GLY A 255 16.58 -31.20 25.57
N VAL A 256 17.09 -31.36 24.35
CA VAL A 256 16.53 -30.72 23.16
C VAL A 256 15.56 -31.65 22.45
N ALA A 257 14.37 -31.15 22.13
CA ALA A 257 13.36 -31.91 21.40
C ALA A 257 13.90 -32.48 20.06
N THR A 258 13.79 -33.80 19.88
CA THR A 258 14.30 -34.53 18.69
C THR A 258 13.27 -34.68 17.57
N SER A 259 12.00 -34.41 17.87
CA SER A 259 10.89 -34.40 16.92
C SER A 259 10.41 -32.98 16.64
N SER A 260 9.75 -32.78 15.49
CA SER A 260 9.02 -31.55 15.19
C SER A 260 7.91 -31.34 16.23
N VAL A 261 8.05 -30.32 17.07
CA VAL A 261 7.07 -29.96 18.11
C VAL A 261 6.14 -28.86 17.60
N ASN A 262 4.85 -28.96 17.93
CA ASN A 262 3.87 -27.93 17.57
C ASN A 262 4.07 -26.70 18.48
N PRO A 263 4.05 -25.45 17.98
CA PRO A 263 4.13 -24.23 18.79
C PRO A 263 3.26 -24.23 20.04
N GLU A 264 2.09 -24.87 20.02
CA GLU A 264 1.17 -24.98 21.15
C GLU A 264 1.73 -25.75 22.35
N ASP A 265 2.66 -26.69 22.12
CA ASP A 265 3.20 -27.55 23.16
C ASP A 265 4.22 -26.80 24.07
N TYR A 266 4.85 -25.72 23.57
CA TYR A 266 5.77 -24.87 24.35
C TYR A 266 5.07 -23.76 25.15
N LEU A 267 3.77 -23.57 24.96
CA LEU A 267 3.03 -22.45 25.57
C LEU A 267 2.59 -22.72 27.02
N PHE A 268 2.83 -23.93 27.53
CA PHE A 268 2.59 -24.29 28.92
C PHE A 268 3.92 -24.36 29.66
N GLU A 269 4.03 -23.62 30.77
CA GLU A 269 5.18 -23.54 31.69
C GLU A 269 6.28 -22.52 31.33
N ASN A 270 5.95 -21.23 31.45
CA ASN A 270 6.94 -20.23 31.84
C ASN A 270 6.36 -19.28 32.88
N SER A 271 6.84 -19.39 34.12
CA SER A 271 6.33 -18.66 35.30
C SER A 271 6.69 -17.16 35.34
N GLU A 272 7.20 -16.59 34.25
CA GLU A 272 7.30 -15.13 34.05
C GLU A 272 6.16 -14.55 33.18
N ILE A 273 5.26 -15.40 32.68
CA ILE A 273 4.04 -15.00 31.97
C ILE A 273 2.88 -15.70 32.68
N GLU A 274 2.37 -15.09 33.76
CA GLU A 274 1.25 -15.68 34.50
C GLU A 274 -0.07 -15.60 33.68
N ASN A 275 -0.65 -16.78 33.47
CA ASN A 275 -1.99 -17.10 32.96
C ASN A 275 -2.27 -16.83 31.47
N ASP A 276 -1.93 -17.81 30.62
CA ASP A 276 -2.57 -18.02 29.32
C ASP A 276 -3.58 -19.17 29.41
N SER A 277 -4.86 -18.82 29.36
CA SER A 277 -5.94 -19.78 29.09
C SER A 277 -6.03 -19.95 27.58
N LEU A 278 -5.46 -21.03 27.04
CA LEU A 278 -5.61 -21.42 25.64
C LEU A 278 -6.85 -22.30 25.50
N ASP A 279 -7.86 -21.81 24.77
CA ASP A 279 -8.94 -22.65 24.23
C ASP A 279 -8.52 -23.00 22.79
N SER A 280 -7.94 -24.18 22.61
CA SER A 280 -7.45 -24.68 21.33
C SER A 280 -8.62 -25.13 20.46
N GLY A 281 -8.81 -24.48 19.31
CA GLY A 281 -9.73 -24.98 18.30
C GLY A 281 -9.56 -24.32 16.94
N ALA A 282 -8.73 -24.91 16.06
CA ALA A 282 -9.25 -25.74 14.96
C ALA A 282 -8.19 -26.05 13.88
N SER A 283 -8.38 -27.24 13.34
CA SER A 283 -7.83 -27.82 12.11
C SER A 283 -7.92 -26.91 10.87
N ALA A 284 -6.92 -27.05 10.01
CA ALA A 284 -6.87 -26.49 8.66
C ALA A 284 -8.13 -26.80 7.83
N ASP A 285 -8.83 -25.75 7.39
CA ASP A 285 -9.78 -25.82 6.28
C ASP A 285 -9.54 -24.69 5.28
N ASN A 286 -9.65 -25.02 4.00
CA ASN A 286 -9.37 -24.18 2.83
C ASN A 286 -10.52 -23.20 2.55
N SER A 287 -10.78 -22.23 3.44
CA SER A 287 -11.75 -21.15 3.16
C SER A 287 -11.29 -19.76 3.60
N ARG A 288 -11.57 -18.77 2.72
CA ARG A 288 -11.29 -17.34 2.86
C ARG A 288 -12.23 -16.63 3.84
N SER A 289 -12.33 -17.09 5.07
CA SER A 289 -13.03 -16.38 6.14
C SER A 289 -12.19 -16.39 7.41
N TYR A 290 -11.58 -15.23 7.70
CA TYR A 290 -10.82 -15.01 8.92
C TYR A 290 -11.77 -15.04 10.13
N ASN A 291 -11.59 -16.03 10.99
CA ASN A 291 -12.11 -16.02 12.35
C ASN A 291 -11.22 -15.09 13.21
N LEU A 292 -11.80 -14.01 13.72
CA LEU A 292 -11.16 -12.99 14.56
C LEU A 292 -10.80 -13.49 15.99
N LYS A 293 -10.73 -14.80 16.21
CA LYS A 293 -10.64 -15.40 17.56
C LYS A 293 -9.27 -15.94 17.93
N ASP A 294 -8.40 -16.24 16.97
CA ASP A 294 -7.11 -16.86 17.28
C ASP A 294 -6.00 -15.79 17.21
N THR A 295 -5.94 -14.95 18.24
CA THR A 295 -4.90 -13.93 18.39
C THR A 295 -4.04 -14.31 19.59
N PHE A 296 -2.73 -14.44 19.38
CA PHE A 296 -1.75 -14.68 20.43
C PHE A 296 -1.87 -13.63 21.53
N SER A 297 -2.02 -14.08 22.77
CA SER A 297 -2.12 -13.23 23.95
C SER A 297 -0.74 -12.97 24.53
N ILE A 298 -0.41 -11.70 24.74
CA ILE A 298 0.77 -11.25 25.47
C ILE A 298 0.30 -10.41 26.65
N ASN A 299 0.69 -10.80 27.87
CA ASN A 299 0.23 -10.13 29.08
C ASN A 299 1.32 -9.24 29.69
N TYR A 300 1.83 -8.27 28.94
CA TYR A 300 2.75 -7.26 29.49
C TYR A 300 2.01 -6.00 29.93
N ARG A 301 2.45 -5.41 31.05
CA ARG A 301 1.97 -4.09 31.47
C ARG A 301 2.55 -3.02 30.58
N VAL A 302 1.69 -2.17 30.04
CA VAL A 302 2.07 -0.97 29.31
C VAL A 302 2.61 0.06 30.29
N LEU A 303 3.82 0.58 30.05
CA LEU A 303 4.54 1.48 30.94
C LEU A 303 4.84 2.83 30.28
N GLU A 304 4.99 2.86 28.97
CA GLU A 304 5.43 4.02 28.21
C GLU A 304 4.25 4.91 27.79
N THR A 305 4.39 6.21 28.05
CA THR A 305 3.47 7.22 27.52
C THR A 305 3.62 7.31 26.01
N ARG A 306 2.51 7.51 25.29
CA ARG A 306 2.52 7.71 23.83
C ARG A 306 3.33 8.96 23.45
N PRO A 307 4.32 8.87 22.55
CA PRO A 307 5.02 9.99 21.96
C PRO A 307 4.17 11.20 21.54
N SER A 308 3.00 10.98 20.94
CA SER A 308 2.06 12.03 20.50
C SER A 308 1.40 12.79 21.65
N ASP A 309 1.25 12.17 22.82
CA ASP A 309 0.64 12.78 24.01
C ASP A 309 1.66 13.63 24.81
N ARG A 310 2.94 13.58 24.45
CA ARG A 310 4.00 14.39 25.07
C ARG A 310 4.01 15.80 24.50
N LYS A 311 3.37 16.75 25.21
CA LYS A 311 3.32 18.17 24.82
C LYS A 311 4.73 18.76 24.62
N GLY A 312 4.94 19.42 23.48
CA GLY A 312 6.24 20.00 23.10
C GLY A 312 7.28 18.93 22.74
N GLY A 313 6.84 17.69 22.53
CA GLY A 313 7.70 16.56 22.17
C GLY A 313 8.04 16.53 20.68
N GLY A 314 7.35 17.32 19.86
CA GLY A 314 7.68 17.48 18.44
C GLY A 314 7.51 16.19 17.62
N PHE A 315 6.64 15.28 18.07
CA PHE A 315 6.36 13.99 17.41
C PHE A 315 5.25 14.11 16.36
N PHE A 316 5.40 13.40 15.25
CA PHE A 316 4.36 13.20 14.24
C PHE A 316 4.42 11.78 13.71
N SER A 317 3.27 11.15 13.46
CA SER A 317 3.16 9.83 12.86
C SER A 317 2.18 9.82 11.69
N LEU A 318 2.53 9.10 10.63
CA LEU A 318 1.67 8.79 9.49
C LEU A 318 1.55 7.28 9.34
N SER A 319 0.33 6.77 9.19
CA SER A 319 0.06 5.35 9.00
C SER A 319 -0.84 5.10 7.80
N ALA A 320 -0.58 4.00 7.09
CA ALA A 320 -1.27 3.64 5.85
C ALA A 320 -2.75 3.30 6.02
N SER A 321 -3.14 2.69 7.14
CA SER A 321 -4.49 2.20 7.35
C SER A 321 -5.00 2.37 8.79
N ASP A 322 -6.32 2.34 8.94
CA ASP A 322 -6.98 2.21 10.23
C ASP A 322 -6.72 0.81 10.84
N GLN A 323 -6.97 0.68 12.13
CA GLN A 323 -6.73 -0.51 12.94
C GLN A 323 -7.44 -1.77 12.38
N ASP A 324 -8.60 -1.57 11.73
CA ASP A 324 -9.47 -2.61 11.17
C ASP A 324 -9.27 -2.83 9.65
N LEU A 325 -8.35 -2.08 9.02
CA LEU A 325 -8.14 -2.08 7.58
C LEU A 325 -6.72 -2.52 7.22
N THR A 326 -6.58 -3.24 6.12
CA THR A 326 -5.28 -3.66 5.59
C THR A 326 -4.65 -2.56 4.73
N ALA A 327 -3.32 -2.47 4.78
CA ALA A 327 -2.52 -1.71 3.83
C ALA A 327 -2.26 -2.56 2.57
N ALA A 328 -2.39 -1.94 1.39
CA ALA A 328 -2.30 -2.61 0.11
C ALA A 328 -0.89 -2.53 -0.51
N GLU A 329 -0.43 -3.64 -1.11
CA GLU A 329 0.62 -3.62 -2.13
C GLU A 329 -0.02 -3.39 -3.51
N ILE A 330 0.55 -2.45 -4.25
CA ILE A 330 0.14 -2.11 -5.61
C ILE A 330 1.36 -2.23 -6.53
N THR A 331 1.11 -2.26 -7.83
CA THR A 331 2.15 -2.07 -8.83
C THR A 331 1.90 -0.72 -9.50
N ASP A 332 2.90 0.15 -9.52
CA ASP A 332 2.78 1.48 -10.11
C ASP A 332 2.69 1.42 -11.66
N GLU A 333 2.49 2.57 -12.29
CA GLU A 333 2.48 2.69 -13.75
C GLU A 333 3.80 2.32 -14.44
N SER A 334 4.88 2.13 -13.70
CA SER A 334 6.17 1.68 -14.23
C SER A 334 6.36 0.17 -14.12
N GLY A 335 5.41 -0.53 -13.47
CA GLY A 335 5.51 -1.97 -13.19
C GLY A 335 6.28 -2.29 -11.91
N LEU A 336 6.56 -1.29 -11.07
CA LEU A 336 7.31 -1.45 -9.83
C LEU A 336 6.34 -1.67 -8.65
N PRO A 337 6.48 -2.76 -7.87
CA PRO A 337 5.66 -2.96 -6.68
C PRO A 337 5.95 -1.92 -5.61
N HIS A 338 4.91 -1.42 -4.96
CA HIS A 338 4.94 -0.38 -3.93
C HIS A 338 3.79 -0.55 -2.93
N GLY A 339 3.92 0.04 -1.75
CA GLY A 339 2.81 0.29 -0.86
C GLY A 339 1.92 1.43 -1.39
N ALA A 340 0.61 1.25 -1.32
CA ALA A 340 -0.35 2.27 -1.79
C ALA A 340 -0.18 3.60 -1.03
N PHE A 341 0.17 3.54 0.25
CA PHE A 341 0.39 4.73 1.07
C PHE A 341 1.68 5.45 0.69
N THR A 342 2.78 4.72 0.52
CA THR A 342 4.06 5.31 0.09
C THR A 342 3.96 5.90 -1.31
N THR A 343 3.25 5.23 -2.21
CA THR A 343 2.95 5.79 -3.55
C THR A 343 2.20 7.11 -3.45
N ALA A 344 1.18 7.20 -2.59
CA ALA A 344 0.46 8.43 -2.35
C ALA A 344 1.37 9.55 -1.82
N LEU A 345 2.25 9.22 -0.85
CA LEU A 345 3.19 10.16 -0.27
C LEU A 345 4.17 10.72 -1.30
N LEU A 346 4.77 9.84 -2.11
CA LEU A 346 5.68 10.21 -3.18
C LEU A 346 4.98 11.06 -4.25
N ALA A 347 3.75 10.72 -4.64
CA ALA A 347 2.96 11.48 -5.59
C ALA A 347 2.64 12.89 -5.08
N VAL A 348 2.22 13.02 -3.81
CA VAL A 348 1.97 14.33 -3.19
C VAL A 348 3.24 15.18 -3.21
N TYR A 349 4.41 14.64 -2.83
CA TYR A 349 5.65 15.41 -2.87
C TYR A 349 6.19 15.66 -4.28
N LYS A 350 5.85 14.83 -5.28
CA LYS A 350 6.18 15.12 -6.69
C LYS A 350 5.49 16.40 -7.16
N GLU A 351 4.26 16.66 -6.71
CA GLU A 351 3.43 17.78 -7.15
C GLU A 351 3.45 18.99 -6.20
N ASN A 352 4.04 18.88 -5.01
CA ASN A 352 4.00 19.90 -3.97
C ASN A 352 5.40 20.16 -3.39
N PRO A 353 5.67 21.38 -2.87
CA PRO A 353 6.97 21.73 -2.32
C PRO A 353 7.27 20.99 -1.01
N SER A 354 8.55 20.85 -0.65
CA SER A 354 8.96 20.08 0.55
C SER A 354 8.68 20.81 1.87
N ASN A 355 8.31 22.09 1.81
CA ASN A 355 7.82 22.87 2.95
C ASN A 355 6.30 22.77 3.14
N LEU A 356 5.63 21.83 2.45
CA LEU A 356 4.21 21.54 2.64
C LEU A 356 3.91 21.31 4.13
N ARG A 357 2.91 22.03 4.65
CA ARG A 357 2.49 21.90 6.06
C ARG A 357 1.86 20.54 6.29
N MET A 358 2.02 20.00 7.49
CA MET A 358 1.44 18.70 7.82
C MET A 358 -0.09 18.68 7.64
N THR A 359 -0.80 19.78 7.92
CA THR A 359 -2.24 19.89 7.64
C THR A 359 -2.59 19.62 6.17
N ASP A 360 -1.81 20.20 5.26
CA ASP A 360 -2.06 20.11 3.81
C ASP A 360 -1.62 18.74 3.28
N LEU A 361 -0.53 18.19 3.82
CA LEU A 361 -0.06 16.84 3.51
C LEU A 361 -1.12 15.80 3.86
N MET A 362 -1.67 15.85 5.07
CA MET A 362 -2.70 14.90 5.53
C MET A 362 -3.94 14.92 4.63
N ALA A 363 -4.42 16.12 4.27
CA ALA A 363 -5.57 16.28 3.40
C ALA A 363 -5.30 15.70 2.01
N LYS A 364 -4.17 16.07 1.39
CA LYS A 364 -3.78 15.59 0.05
C LYS A 364 -3.57 14.07 0.01
N LEU A 365 -2.96 13.48 1.04
CA LEU A 365 -2.78 12.03 1.15
C LEU A 365 -4.13 11.30 1.23
N THR A 366 -5.03 11.81 2.07
CA THR A 366 -6.38 11.23 2.24
C THR A 366 -7.17 11.31 0.94
N ASP A 367 -7.14 12.45 0.26
CA ASP A 367 -7.83 12.67 -1.01
C ASP A 367 -7.26 11.78 -2.12
N TRP A 368 -5.93 11.64 -2.19
CA TRP A 368 -5.27 10.79 -3.17
C TRP A 368 -5.69 9.33 -3.02
N ILE A 369 -5.61 8.77 -1.81
CA ILE A 369 -5.96 7.37 -1.54
C ILE A 369 -7.45 7.11 -1.80
N ARG A 370 -8.33 8.02 -1.35
CA ARG A 370 -9.77 7.94 -1.61
C ARG A 370 -10.08 8.00 -3.11
N SER A 371 -9.34 8.80 -3.88
CA SER A 371 -9.53 8.91 -5.33
C SER A 371 -9.18 7.64 -6.11
N LYS A 372 -8.37 6.76 -5.51
CA LYS A 372 -7.99 5.45 -6.07
C LYS A 372 -8.89 4.31 -5.60
N SER A 373 -9.91 4.62 -4.78
CA SER A 373 -10.86 3.63 -4.23
C SER A 373 -10.18 2.51 -3.42
N TYR A 374 -9.01 2.79 -2.82
CA TYR A 374 -8.40 1.82 -1.90
C TYR A 374 -9.23 1.70 -0.64
N ILE A 375 -9.28 0.49 -0.07
CA ILE A 375 -10.01 0.21 1.16
C ILE A 375 -9.34 0.90 2.36
N GLN A 376 -8.03 1.11 2.31
CA GLN A 376 -7.27 1.73 3.40
C GLN A 376 -7.61 3.21 3.58
N THR A 377 -7.61 3.66 4.84
CA THR A 377 -7.74 5.08 5.21
C THR A 377 -6.56 5.46 6.08
N PRO A 378 -5.74 6.45 5.70
CA PRO A 378 -4.61 6.88 6.50
C PRO A 378 -5.00 7.37 7.89
N LYS A 379 -4.09 7.17 8.84
CA LYS A 379 -4.18 7.73 10.19
C LYS A 379 -2.98 8.61 10.48
N PHE A 380 -3.23 9.65 11.26
CA PHE A 380 -2.23 10.65 11.62
C PHE A 380 -2.36 10.96 13.09
N HIS A 381 -1.22 11.08 13.73
CA HIS A 381 -1.14 11.36 15.15
C HIS A 381 0.06 12.23 15.44
N PHE A 382 -0.11 13.20 16.30
CA PHE A 382 0.85 14.29 16.34
C PHE A 382 0.74 15.10 17.61
N ASP A 383 1.87 15.69 17.98
CA ASP A 383 1.89 16.89 18.80
C ASP A 383 1.27 18.04 17.97
N LYS A 384 0.34 18.81 18.56
CA LYS A 384 -0.35 19.90 17.87
C LYS A 384 0.62 20.97 17.34
N GLU A 385 1.78 21.13 17.99
CA GLU A 385 2.83 22.05 17.53
C GLU A 385 3.40 21.66 16.16
N ARG A 386 3.29 20.39 15.75
CA ARG A 386 3.77 19.90 14.45
C ARG A 386 2.86 20.22 13.27
N LEU A 387 1.61 20.64 13.50
CA LEU A 387 0.63 20.85 12.43
C LEU A 387 1.05 21.92 11.40
N ASN A 388 1.68 22.99 11.87
CA ASN A 388 2.11 24.11 11.02
C ASN A 388 3.49 23.91 10.40
N SER A 389 4.23 22.90 10.87
CA SER A 389 5.55 22.56 10.39
C SER A 389 5.49 21.62 9.17
N ASN A 390 6.63 21.42 8.50
CA ASN A 390 6.72 20.42 7.43
C ASN A 390 7.02 18.99 7.96
N LEU A 391 7.32 18.06 7.06
CA LEU A 391 7.63 16.66 7.37
C LEU A 391 8.72 16.49 8.44
N LEU A 392 9.69 17.40 8.51
CA LEU A 392 10.81 17.33 9.45
C LEU A 392 10.59 18.17 10.72
N GLY A 393 9.45 18.87 10.80
CA GLY A 393 9.15 19.74 11.91
C GLY A 393 9.73 21.15 11.78
N PHE A 394 10.08 21.62 10.57
CA PHE A 394 10.60 22.98 10.34
C PHE A 394 9.56 23.88 9.67
N ASP A 395 9.49 25.15 10.09
CA ASP A 395 8.45 26.09 9.65
C ASP A 395 8.80 26.89 8.39
N ASN A 396 10.09 27.05 8.05
CA ASN A 396 10.56 27.87 6.92
C ASN A 396 11.90 27.39 6.35
N ALA A 397 12.04 26.08 6.11
CA ALA A 397 13.25 25.55 5.53
C ALA A 397 13.24 25.67 3.99
N ASN A 398 14.30 26.27 3.44
CA ASN A 398 14.55 26.37 2.00
C ASN A 398 15.01 25.01 1.46
N PHE A 399 14.05 24.12 1.24
CA PHE A 399 14.28 22.83 0.61
C PHE A 399 14.17 22.91 -0.91
N SER A 400 14.86 22.01 -1.62
CA SER A 400 14.69 21.89 -3.07
C SER A 400 13.27 21.42 -3.39
N ASN A 401 12.58 22.16 -4.25
CA ASN A 401 11.25 21.81 -4.74
C ASN A 401 11.28 20.97 -6.03
N THR A 402 12.47 20.52 -6.45
CA THR A 402 12.63 19.83 -7.73
C THR A 402 13.70 18.75 -7.63
N VAL A 403 13.45 17.63 -8.32
CA VAL A 403 14.40 16.53 -8.44
C VAL A 403 15.50 16.95 -9.42
N VAL A 404 16.74 16.91 -8.95
CA VAL A 404 17.95 17.18 -9.76
C VAL A 404 18.65 15.87 -10.06
N THR A 405 19.18 15.66 -11.26
CA THR A 405 19.90 14.46 -11.67
C THR A 405 21.13 14.81 -12.52
N HIS A 406 22.16 13.98 -12.48
CA HIS A 406 23.40 14.15 -13.22
C HIS A 406 23.44 13.22 -14.43
N CYS A 407 23.88 13.76 -15.57
CA CYS A 407 24.25 12.94 -16.72
C CYS A 407 25.52 12.14 -16.37
N ILE A 408 25.41 10.82 -16.31
CA ILE A 408 26.54 9.91 -16.05
C ILE A 408 27.14 9.32 -17.33
N ALA A 409 26.37 9.30 -18.41
CA ALA A 409 26.84 8.94 -19.74
C ALA A 409 26.05 9.70 -20.82
N ALA A 410 26.74 10.13 -21.87
CA ALA A 410 26.14 10.70 -23.06
C ALA A 410 26.92 10.19 -24.29
N ALA A 411 26.28 9.38 -25.13
CA ALA A 411 26.90 8.80 -26.33
C ALA A 411 25.83 8.48 -27.38
N ASN A 412 26.12 8.71 -28.67
CA ASN A 412 25.24 8.39 -29.79
C ASN A 412 23.81 8.95 -29.63
N GLY A 413 23.68 10.17 -29.09
CA GLY A 413 22.38 10.81 -28.81
C GLY A 413 21.60 10.19 -27.65
N THR A 414 22.17 9.24 -26.92
CA THR A 414 21.58 8.64 -25.72
C THR A 414 22.21 9.26 -24.47
N ILE A 415 21.38 9.64 -23.51
CA ILE A 415 21.80 10.19 -22.22
C ILE A 415 21.32 9.25 -21.13
N VAL A 416 22.21 8.94 -20.19
CA VAL A 416 21.90 8.19 -18.97
C VAL A 416 22.08 9.11 -17.78
N PHE A 417 21.06 9.10 -16.92
CA PHE A 417 20.96 9.86 -15.69
C PHE A 417 21.17 8.97 -14.47
N ASP A 418 21.75 9.52 -13.41
CA ASP A 418 22.03 8.84 -12.13
C ASP A 418 20.80 8.62 -11.23
N LYS A 419 19.61 8.95 -11.74
CA LYS A 419 18.34 8.81 -11.01
C LYS A 419 17.27 8.22 -11.91
N GLY A 420 16.47 7.32 -11.34
CA GLY A 420 15.39 6.62 -12.02
C GLY A 420 14.10 6.63 -11.21
N LEU A 421 13.38 5.51 -11.23
CA LEU A 421 12.06 5.35 -10.63
C LEU A 421 12.03 5.70 -9.13
N TYR A 422 13.07 5.34 -8.36
CA TYR A 422 13.11 5.66 -6.92
C TYR A 422 13.14 7.16 -6.64
N ALA A 423 13.75 7.95 -7.53
CA ALA A 423 13.73 9.41 -7.46
C ALA A 423 12.48 10.03 -8.11
N ALA A 424 11.47 9.21 -8.42
CA ALA A 424 10.25 9.57 -9.12
C ALA A 424 10.48 10.13 -10.54
N ILE A 425 11.60 9.78 -11.19
CA ILE A 425 11.86 10.07 -12.60
C ILE A 425 11.34 8.89 -13.43
N THR A 426 10.28 9.12 -14.20
CA THR A 426 9.61 8.07 -14.98
C THR A 426 9.63 8.36 -16.47
N LYS A 427 9.25 7.35 -17.28
CA LYS A 427 9.14 7.53 -18.73
C LYS A 427 8.16 8.66 -19.05
N GLY A 428 8.57 9.56 -19.94
CA GLY A 428 7.80 10.74 -20.34
C GLY A 428 8.11 11.98 -19.53
N ASP A 429 8.87 11.90 -18.43
CA ASP A 429 9.30 13.07 -17.69
C ASP A 429 10.23 13.94 -18.54
N ILE A 430 10.09 15.26 -18.40
CA ILE A 430 10.89 16.28 -19.08
C ILE A 430 11.91 16.82 -18.08
N LEU A 431 13.17 16.71 -18.46
CA LEU A 431 14.31 17.19 -17.70
C LEU A 431 14.92 18.39 -18.43
N LYS A 432 15.19 19.47 -17.70
CA LYS A 432 15.84 20.69 -18.22
C LYS A 432 17.23 20.83 -17.64
N LYS A 433 18.23 21.11 -18.48
CA LYS A 433 19.60 21.38 -18.04
C LYS A 433 19.62 22.62 -17.13
N VAL A 434 20.34 22.52 -16.02
CA VAL A 434 20.53 23.61 -15.05
C VAL A 434 21.73 24.45 -15.50
N ASP A 435 21.50 25.27 -16.52
CA ASP A 435 22.46 26.24 -17.04
C ASP A 435 21.75 27.58 -17.31
N LYS A 436 22.42 28.70 -17.05
CA LYS A 436 21.88 30.06 -17.28
C LYS A 436 21.95 30.46 -18.76
N ASN A 437 22.84 29.86 -19.53
CA ASN A 437 23.15 30.28 -20.90
C ASN A 437 22.55 29.36 -21.97
N GLU A 438 22.13 28.15 -21.59
CA GLU A 438 21.55 27.16 -22.50
C GLU A 438 20.25 26.58 -21.93
N SER A 439 19.20 26.49 -22.75
CA SER A 439 17.95 25.84 -22.38
C SER A 439 17.80 24.51 -23.12
N ILE A 440 18.56 23.50 -22.68
CA ILE A 440 18.42 22.13 -23.19
C ILE A 440 17.34 21.41 -22.40
N THR A 441 16.37 20.82 -23.10
CA THR A 441 15.36 19.92 -22.52
C THR A 441 15.42 18.56 -23.19
N VAL A 442 15.27 17.52 -22.38
CA VAL A 442 15.25 16.13 -22.84
C VAL A 442 14.05 15.39 -22.23
N GLN A 443 13.49 14.47 -22.99
CA GLN A 443 12.40 13.62 -22.52
C GLN A 443 12.93 12.23 -22.16
N VAL A 444 12.59 11.75 -20.98
CA VAL A 444 12.93 10.41 -20.51
C VAL A 444 12.18 9.38 -21.36
N VAL A 445 12.92 8.46 -21.97
CA VAL A 445 12.37 7.39 -22.83
C VAL A 445 12.26 6.05 -22.13
N SER A 446 13.05 5.83 -21.07
CA SER A 446 12.98 4.66 -20.21
C SER A 446 13.57 4.98 -18.83
N ALA A 447 13.17 4.22 -17.82
CA ALA A 447 13.73 4.31 -16.49
C ALA A 447 13.84 2.91 -15.88
N THR A 448 14.93 2.71 -15.15
CA THR A 448 15.14 1.61 -14.20
C THR A 448 14.95 2.17 -12.79
N LYS A 449 15.10 1.33 -11.76
CA LYS A 449 15.04 1.74 -10.36
C LYS A 449 15.93 2.95 -10.06
N ASP A 450 17.18 2.90 -10.51
CA ASP A 450 18.22 3.86 -10.12
C ASP A 450 18.67 4.79 -11.24
N ALA A 451 18.32 4.51 -12.50
CA ALA A 451 18.76 5.31 -13.65
C ALA A 451 17.64 5.56 -14.65
N ALA A 452 17.67 6.73 -15.29
CA ALA A 452 16.79 7.10 -16.39
C ALA A 452 17.57 7.30 -17.68
N THR A 453 16.96 6.98 -18.82
CA THR A 453 17.54 7.21 -20.13
C THR A 453 16.69 8.22 -20.89
N ALA A 454 17.33 9.20 -21.52
CA ALA A 454 16.71 10.14 -22.44
C ALA A 454 17.45 10.15 -23.78
N VAL A 455 16.82 10.75 -24.79
CA VAL A 455 17.44 10.95 -26.11
C VAL A 455 17.66 12.44 -26.34
N ASP A 456 18.88 12.82 -26.67
CA ASP A 456 19.24 14.15 -27.13
C ASP A 456 19.65 14.11 -28.60
N LYS A 457 18.82 14.73 -29.44
CA LYS A 457 19.04 14.82 -30.88
C LYS A 457 20.07 15.89 -31.26
N THR A 458 20.46 16.75 -30.32
CA THR A 458 21.39 17.86 -30.56
C THR A 458 22.84 17.48 -30.30
N GLY A 459 23.08 16.46 -29.46
CA GLY A 459 24.43 16.05 -29.05
C GLY A 459 25.12 17.05 -28.11
N ALA A 460 24.38 18.00 -27.54
CA ALA A 460 24.91 19.07 -26.71
C ALA A 460 25.12 18.64 -25.25
N VAL A 461 24.52 17.53 -24.82
CA VAL A 461 24.64 17.02 -23.45
C VAL A 461 25.94 16.27 -23.22
N LYS A 462 26.62 16.58 -22.11
CA LYS A 462 27.89 15.97 -21.71
C LYS A 462 27.77 15.31 -20.34
N ARG A 463 28.60 14.29 -20.10
CA ARG A 463 28.76 13.71 -18.77
C ARG A 463 29.11 14.79 -17.75
N GLY A 464 28.42 14.80 -16.62
CA GLY A 464 28.53 15.80 -15.57
C GLY A 464 27.47 16.91 -15.65
N ASP A 465 26.79 17.08 -16.79
CA ASP A 465 25.70 18.05 -16.91
C ASP A 465 24.59 17.74 -15.90
N ILE A 466 24.07 18.80 -15.28
CA ILE A 466 23.03 18.73 -14.26
C ILE A 466 21.69 19.04 -14.91
N PHE A 467 20.69 18.23 -14.61
CA PHE A 467 19.33 18.38 -15.10
C PHE A 467 18.34 18.43 -13.94
N GLN A 468 17.22 19.10 -14.15
CA GLN A 468 16.15 19.21 -13.17
C GLN A 468 14.81 18.84 -13.79
N PHE A 469 13.96 18.14 -13.03
CA PHE A 469 12.59 17.84 -13.45
C PHE A 469 11.78 19.14 -13.60
N VAL A 470 11.09 19.29 -14.74
CA VAL A 470 10.25 20.47 -15.01
C VAL A 470 8.80 20.13 -15.40
N GLY A 471 8.47 18.85 -15.45
CA GLY A 471 7.12 18.38 -15.78
C GLY A 471 7.17 17.04 -16.51
N THR A 472 6.00 16.49 -16.81
CA THR A 472 5.86 15.30 -17.65
C THR A 472 5.31 15.72 -19.01
N ALA A 473 5.72 15.04 -20.08
CA ALA A 473 5.21 15.26 -21.42
C ALA A 473 3.68 15.27 -21.42
N THR A 474 3.09 16.28 -22.07
CA THR A 474 1.65 16.44 -22.16
C THR A 474 1.07 15.27 -22.93
N VAL A 475 0.36 14.40 -22.23
CA VAL A 475 -0.45 13.35 -22.83
C VAL A 475 -1.64 14.04 -23.51
N PRO A 476 -1.98 13.72 -24.76
CA PRO A 476 -3.20 14.21 -25.38
C PRO A 476 -4.42 13.91 -24.47
N PRO A 477 -5.37 14.86 -24.32
CA PRO A 477 -6.59 14.58 -23.57
C PRO A 477 -7.30 13.36 -24.13
N VAL A 478 -7.80 12.50 -23.24
CA VAL A 478 -8.57 11.32 -23.65
C VAL A 478 -9.80 11.78 -24.38
N LYS A 479 -9.98 11.34 -25.63
CA LYS A 479 -11.21 11.60 -26.38
C LYS A 479 -12.28 10.65 -25.87
N LEU A 480 -13.30 11.19 -25.23
CA LEU A 480 -14.34 10.41 -24.58
C LEU A 480 -15.69 10.66 -25.25
N TYR A 481 -16.34 9.59 -25.70
CA TYR A 481 -17.72 9.66 -26.15
C TYR A 481 -18.65 9.07 -25.08
N ILE A 482 -19.55 9.91 -24.57
CA ILE A 482 -20.61 9.47 -23.64
C ILE A 482 -21.94 9.56 -24.39
N PRO A 483 -22.47 8.43 -24.89
CA PRO A 483 -23.77 8.44 -25.55
C PRO A 483 -24.85 8.90 -24.57
N GLU A 484 -25.84 9.62 -25.08
CA GLU A 484 -26.95 10.14 -24.28
C GLU A 484 -28.27 9.78 -24.95
N ALA A 485 -29.17 9.23 -24.16
CA ALA A 485 -30.54 8.95 -24.56
C ALA A 485 -31.50 9.71 -23.64
N SER A 486 -32.42 10.45 -24.26
CA SER A 486 -33.41 11.25 -23.55
C SER A 486 -34.39 10.35 -22.79
N PHE A 487 -34.15 10.19 -21.48
CA PHE A 487 -34.99 9.41 -20.59
C PHE A 487 -35.21 10.19 -19.28
N THR A 488 -36.43 10.14 -18.75
CA THR A 488 -36.68 10.39 -17.33
C THR A 488 -36.40 9.11 -16.53
N GLN A 489 -36.23 9.20 -15.21
CA GLN A 489 -36.05 8.02 -14.35
C GLN A 489 -37.20 7.01 -14.53
N ALA A 490 -38.45 7.49 -14.46
CA ALA A 490 -39.64 6.66 -14.68
C ALA A 490 -39.70 6.10 -16.12
N GLY A 491 -39.35 6.92 -17.11
CA GLY A 491 -39.32 6.50 -18.51
C GLY A 491 -38.30 5.40 -18.79
N PHE A 492 -37.10 5.50 -18.21
CA PHE A 492 -36.08 4.47 -18.32
C PHE A 492 -36.51 3.19 -17.62
N GLN A 493 -37.09 3.28 -16.41
CA GLN A 493 -37.61 2.13 -15.69
C GLN A 493 -38.69 1.41 -16.50
N GLY A 494 -39.64 2.15 -17.08
CA GLY A 494 -40.66 1.57 -17.97
C GLY A 494 -40.07 0.91 -19.21
N PHE A 495 -39.08 1.55 -19.86
CA PHE A 495 -38.35 0.95 -20.98
C PHE A 495 -37.66 -0.36 -20.58
N PHE A 496 -36.92 -0.36 -19.47
CA PHE A 496 -36.20 -1.52 -18.99
C PHE A 496 -37.16 -2.68 -18.69
N GLN A 497 -38.21 -2.44 -17.91
CA GLN A 497 -39.19 -3.46 -17.53
C GLN A 497 -39.92 -4.06 -18.74
N ASN A 498 -40.27 -3.24 -19.73
CA ASN A 498 -41.07 -3.68 -20.87
C ASN A 498 -40.25 -4.28 -22.02
N LYS A 499 -38.98 -3.87 -22.18
CA LYS A 499 -38.16 -4.21 -23.36
C LYS A 499 -36.93 -5.05 -23.04
N ILE A 500 -36.33 -4.86 -21.87
CA ILE A 500 -35.04 -5.46 -21.54
C ILE A 500 -35.23 -6.62 -20.57
N TYR A 501 -35.96 -6.44 -19.48
CA TYR A 501 -36.19 -7.47 -18.47
C TYR A 501 -36.73 -8.79 -19.06
N PRO A 502 -37.66 -8.82 -20.03
CA PRO A 502 -38.07 -10.08 -20.65
C PRO A 502 -36.95 -10.79 -21.43
N LEU A 503 -35.95 -10.05 -21.92
CA LEU A 503 -34.77 -10.62 -22.56
C LEU A 503 -33.82 -11.25 -21.53
N THR A 504 -33.69 -10.65 -20.34
CA THR A 504 -32.82 -11.17 -19.27
C THR A 504 -33.31 -12.51 -18.72
N LEU A 505 -34.58 -12.84 -18.91
CA LEU A 505 -35.17 -14.11 -18.48
C LEU A 505 -34.93 -15.26 -19.48
N LYS A 506 -34.35 -15.00 -20.66
CA LYS A 506 -34.08 -16.04 -21.66
C LYS A 506 -32.85 -16.84 -21.27
N LYS A 507 -32.89 -18.15 -21.52
CA LYS A 507 -31.77 -19.08 -21.25
C LYS A 507 -30.48 -18.76 -22.01
N ASP A 508 -30.59 -18.02 -23.11
CA ASP A 508 -29.45 -17.59 -23.95
C ASP A 508 -28.96 -16.17 -23.64
N TYR A 509 -29.52 -15.52 -22.60
CA TYR A 509 -29.06 -14.22 -22.12
C TYR A 509 -27.77 -14.37 -21.33
N GLY A 510 -26.78 -13.57 -21.68
CA GLY A 510 -25.46 -13.59 -21.07
C GLY A 510 -25.12 -12.36 -20.28
N ASP A 511 -24.43 -12.59 -19.18
CA ASP A 511 -23.70 -11.54 -18.49
C ASP A 511 -22.47 -11.14 -19.31
N TYR A 512 -22.12 -9.86 -19.22
CA TYR A 512 -20.84 -9.36 -19.66
C TYR A 512 -19.83 -9.53 -18.51
N GLY A 513 -19.21 -10.70 -18.42
CA GLY A 513 -18.16 -10.96 -17.42
C GLY A 513 -17.66 -12.41 -17.47
N TYR A 514 -16.34 -12.59 -17.41
CA TYR A 514 -15.60 -13.88 -17.39
C TYR A 514 -15.38 -14.61 -18.72
N ALA A 515 -14.62 -13.96 -19.60
CA ALA A 515 -13.61 -14.63 -20.42
C ALA A 515 -12.19 -14.36 -19.88
N VAL A 516 -12.04 -14.22 -18.55
CA VAL A 516 -10.73 -14.20 -17.90
C VAL A 516 -10.49 -15.61 -17.41
N GLY A 517 -9.51 -16.27 -18.03
CA GLY A 517 -9.18 -17.66 -17.75
C GLY A 517 -8.82 -17.86 -16.28
N ASP A 518 -9.32 -18.96 -15.74
CA ASP A 518 -8.60 -19.70 -14.71
C ASP A 518 -7.19 -19.95 -15.26
N ALA A 519 -6.17 -19.43 -14.58
CA ALA A 519 -4.77 -19.59 -14.96
C ALA A 519 -4.34 -21.07 -14.99
N ASN A 520 -5.14 -21.97 -14.41
CA ASN A 520 -4.92 -23.41 -14.43
C ASN A 520 -5.65 -24.15 -15.57
N ASN A 521 -6.45 -23.44 -16.38
CA ASN A 521 -7.23 -24.05 -17.47
C ASN A 521 -7.00 -23.34 -18.82
N ALA A 522 -5.72 -23.19 -19.17
CA ALA A 522 -5.23 -22.66 -20.44
C ALA A 522 -5.55 -23.52 -21.68
N SER A 523 -6.44 -24.51 -21.58
CA SER A 523 -6.81 -25.42 -22.67
C SER A 523 -7.94 -24.88 -23.56
N PHE A 524 -8.61 -23.78 -23.19
CA PHE A 524 -9.75 -23.25 -23.97
C PHE A 524 -9.36 -22.34 -25.14
N TYR A 525 -8.06 -22.07 -25.33
CA TYR A 525 -7.51 -21.27 -26.43
C TYR A 525 -6.69 -22.11 -27.41
N SER A 526 -7.26 -23.20 -27.93
CA SER A 526 -6.80 -23.73 -29.22
C SER A 526 -7.98 -24.35 -29.96
N GLY A 527 -8.50 -23.60 -30.93
CA GLY A 527 -9.65 -24.03 -31.69
C GLY A 527 -10.08 -22.91 -32.60
N THR A 528 -9.68 -23.01 -33.87
CA THR A 528 -9.92 -22.12 -35.01
C THR A 528 -11.40 -21.90 -35.38
N GLN A 529 -12.33 -21.98 -34.43
CA GLN A 529 -13.74 -21.68 -34.67
C GLN A 529 -14.04 -20.22 -34.33
N LYS A 530 -14.11 -19.38 -35.36
CA LYS A 530 -14.73 -18.05 -35.28
C LYS A 530 -16.15 -18.20 -34.71
N ARG A 531 -16.35 -17.84 -33.44
CA ARG A 531 -17.67 -17.75 -32.81
C ARG A 531 -18.23 -16.35 -33.10
N GLU A 532 -19.33 -16.27 -33.83
CA GLU A 532 -19.99 -15.00 -34.14
C GLU A 532 -20.81 -14.53 -32.93
N ASN A 533 -20.22 -13.65 -32.11
CA ASN A 533 -20.87 -13.04 -30.96
C ASN A 533 -22.01 -12.09 -31.42
N SER A 534 -23.24 -12.30 -30.96
CA SER A 534 -24.34 -11.36 -31.22
C SER A 534 -24.44 -10.32 -30.09
N VAL A 535 -23.84 -9.14 -30.29
CA VAL A 535 -23.99 -7.98 -29.38
C VAL A 535 -25.17 -7.14 -29.86
N ARG A 536 -26.15 -6.89 -28.99
CA ARG A 536 -27.26 -5.97 -29.28
C ARG A 536 -26.91 -4.57 -28.77
N LEU A 537 -26.64 -3.66 -29.71
CA LEU A 537 -26.38 -2.25 -29.44
C LEU A 537 -27.68 -1.44 -29.50
N TYR A 538 -28.04 -0.77 -28.41
CA TYR A 538 -29.08 0.25 -28.41
C TYR A 538 -28.43 1.64 -28.55
N SER A 539 -28.41 2.22 -29.75
CA SER A 539 -27.97 3.61 -29.94
C SER A 539 -29.15 4.57 -29.98
N SER A 540 -29.03 5.70 -29.28
CA SER A 540 -29.83 6.93 -29.39
C SER A 540 -31.25 6.73 -29.96
N ALA A 541 -32.17 6.33 -29.10
CA ALA A 541 -33.64 6.34 -29.26
C ALA A 541 -34.30 5.69 -30.51
N GLN A 542 -33.65 5.37 -31.63
CA GLN A 542 -34.36 4.96 -32.86
C GLN A 542 -33.66 4.00 -33.82
N ARG A 543 -32.48 3.45 -33.53
CA ARG A 543 -31.85 2.45 -34.42
C ARG A 543 -31.47 1.16 -33.71
N PHE A 544 -32.17 0.10 -34.08
CA PHE A 544 -31.78 -1.30 -33.88
C PHE A 544 -30.75 -1.65 -34.96
N VAL A 545 -29.53 -2.02 -34.58
CA VAL A 545 -28.67 -2.79 -35.48
C VAL A 545 -28.54 -4.18 -34.88
N VAL A 546 -29.27 -5.13 -35.47
CA VAL A 546 -29.18 -6.55 -35.14
C VAL A 546 -28.14 -7.14 -36.09
N TYR A 547 -26.97 -7.51 -35.57
CA TYR A 547 -26.12 -8.48 -36.28
C TYR A 547 -26.54 -9.87 -35.79
N GLU A 548 -27.46 -10.49 -36.52
CA GLU A 548 -27.87 -11.87 -36.31
C GLU A 548 -27.05 -12.76 -37.25
N ALA A 549 -25.99 -13.35 -36.72
CA ALA A 549 -25.46 -14.57 -37.27
C ALA A 549 -26.50 -15.68 -37.04
N ARG A 550 -27.10 -16.22 -38.11
CA ARG A 550 -27.92 -17.43 -38.01
C ARG A 550 -27.02 -18.57 -37.56
N ILE A 551 -27.06 -18.95 -36.29
CA ILE A 551 -26.51 -20.24 -35.86
C ILE A 551 -27.35 -21.32 -36.57
N LYS A 552 -26.76 -22.00 -37.55
CA LYS A 552 -27.34 -23.22 -38.10
C LYS A 552 -27.43 -24.23 -36.95
N LYS A 553 -28.67 -24.61 -36.67
CA LYS A 553 -29.09 -25.67 -35.76
C LYS A 553 -28.26 -26.93 -36.00
N GLU A 554 -27.61 -27.44 -34.95
CA GLU A 554 -27.34 -28.86 -34.64
C GLU A 554 -26.06 -28.98 -33.81
N TYR A 555 -26.19 -29.14 -32.50
CA TYR A 555 -25.40 -30.10 -31.74
C TYR A 555 -26.18 -30.42 -30.46
N ASN A 556 -26.74 -31.63 -30.42
CA ASN A 556 -27.46 -32.17 -29.28
C ASN A 556 -26.44 -32.91 -28.40
N ASP A 557 -25.46 -32.19 -27.85
CA ASP A 557 -24.42 -32.74 -26.97
C ASP A 557 -24.86 -32.59 -25.50
N PRO A 558 -25.17 -33.69 -24.79
CA PRO A 558 -25.59 -33.64 -23.39
C PRO A 558 -24.47 -33.28 -22.40
N TYR A 559 -23.20 -33.19 -22.84
CA TYR A 559 -22.05 -32.84 -21.99
C TYR A 559 -21.55 -31.40 -22.21
N ASN A 560 -22.03 -30.69 -23.24
CA ASN A 560 -21.69 -29.28 -23.50
C ASN A 560 -22.93 -28.40 -23.26
N PRO A 561 -23.10 -27.82 -22.06
CA PRO A 561 -24.22 -26.91 -21.82
C PRO A 561 -24.14 -25.72 -22.78
N VAL A 562 -25.29 -25.39 -23.37
CA VAL A 562 -25.53 -24.27 -24.29
C VAL A 562 -24.71 -23.03 -23.91
N LEU A 563 -23.70 -22.73 -24.72
CA LEU A 563 -22.87 -21.54 -24.53
C LEU A 563 -23.67 -20.27 -24.87
N ILE A 564 -23.62 -19.35 -23.93
CA ILE A 564 -24.38 -18.11 -23.79
C ILE A 564 -24.08 -17.14 -24.95
N ASN A 565 -25.10 -16.58 -25.61
CA ASN A 565 -24.94 -15.90 -26.91
C ASN A 565 -25.51 -14.48 -27.03
N ARG A 566 -26.06 -13.88 -25.97
CA ARG A 566 -26.69 -12.54 -26.05
C ARG A 566 -26.24 -11.57 -24.95
N VAL A 567 -25.45 -10.58 -25.34
CA VAL A 567 -25.12 -9.41 -24.51
C VAL A 567 -25.91 -8.20 -25.00
N VAL A 568 -26.52 -7.46 -24.07
CA VAL A 568 -27.32 -6.27 -24.36
C VAL A 568 -26.65 -5.03 -23.81
N LEU A 569 -26.27 -4.08 -24.69
CA LEU A 569 -25.81 -2.76 -24.28
C LEU A 569 -26.98 -1.77 -24.31
N LEU A 570 -27.32 -1.23 -23.15
CA LEU A 570 -28.45 -0.36 -22.89
C LEU A 570 -28.15 1.10 -23.27
N PRO A 571 -29.19 1.88 -23.62
CA PRO A 571 -29.02 3.32 -23.77
C PRO A 571 -28.69 3.96 -22.43
N LEU A 572 -27.77 4.92 -22.43
CA LEU A 572 -27.41 5.68 -21.23
C LEU A 572 -28.41 6.82 -20.99
N PRO A 573 -29.14 6.85 -19.85
CA PRO A 573 -30.21 7.81 -19.66
C PRO A 573 -29.70 9.22 -19.29
N SER A 574 -30.29 10.25 -19.90
CA SER A 574 -29.86 11.65 -19.77
C SER A 574 -29.86 12.18 -18.33
N TYR A 575 -30.77 11.75 -17.47
CA TYR A 575 -30.80 12.18 -16.05
C TYR A 575 -29.56 11.76 -15.25
N ILE A 576 -28.82 10.73 -15.71
CA ILE A 576 -27.53 10.32 -15.16
C ILE A 576 -26.38 11.00 -15.93
N ILE A 577 -26.47 11.02 -17.26
CA ILE A 577 -25.38 11.46 -18.13
C ILE A 577 -25.15 12.97 -18.12
N GLN A 578 -26.19 13.78 -17.99
CA GLN A 578 -26.03 15.24 -17.98
C GLN A 578 -25.22 15.74 -16.77
N PRO A 579 -25.51 15.32 -15.52
CA PRO A 579 -24.64 15.61 -14.38
C PRO A 579 -23.21 15.09 -14.56
N LEU A 580 -23.04 13.88 -15.08
CA LEU A 580 -21.72 13.30 -15.34
C LEU A 580 -20.94 14.14 -16.37
N LYS A 581 -21.54 14.48 -17.50
CA LYS A 581 -20.92 15.34 -18.53
C LYS A 581 -20.51 16.68 -17.96
N LYS A 582 -21.31 17.29 -17.08
CA LYS A 582 -20.95 18.54 -16.39
C LYS A 582 -19.70 18.39 -15.53
N MET A 583 -19.57 17.28 -14.80
CA MET A 583 -18.36 16.96 -14.03
C MET A 583 -17.15 16.73 -14.94
N VAL A 584 -17.33 16.01 -16.04
CA VAL A 584 -16.28 15.66 -17.00
C VAL A 584 -15.76 16.89 -17.75
N SER A 585 -16.63 17.82 -18.16
CA SER A 585 -16.24 19.03 -18.87
C SER A 585 -15.28 19.94 -18.08
N GLY A 586 -15.23 19.81 -16.75
CA GLY A 586 -14.27 20.52 -15.91
C GLY A 586 -12.87 19.88 -15.86
N ASN A 587 -12.66 18.73 -16.50
CA ASN A 587 -11.41 17.99 -16.45
C ASN A 587 -10.54 18.28 -17.69
N PRO A 588 -9.36 18.92 -17.56
CA PRO A 588 -8.51 19.26 -18.71
C PRO A 588 -7.89 18.04 -19.41
N ASN A 589 -7.88 16.87 -18.76
CA ASN A 589 -7.33 15.63 -19.32
C ASN A 589 -8.36 14.83 -20.13
N ILE A 590 -9.60 15.32 -20.25
CA ILE A 590 -10.67 14.66 -21.00
C ILE A 590 -11.24 15.64 -22.02
N LYS A 591 -11.31 15.19 -23.28
CA LYS A 591 -12.02 15.88 -24.35
C LYS A 591 -13.28 15.10 -24.68
N LEU A 592 -14.45 15.64 -24.33
CA LEU A 592 -15.70 15.08 -24.81
C LEU A 592 -15.78 15.24 -26.33
N VAL A 593 -16.02 14.14 -27.03
CA VAL A 593 -16.28 14.11 -28.47
C VAL A 593 -17.73 13.75 -28.74
N ASN A 594 -18.22 14.07 -29.93
CA ASN A 594 -19.64 13.92 -30.28
C ASN A 594 -19.94 12.62 -31.02
N ARG A 595 -18.90 11.88 -31.45
CA ARG A 595 -19.04 10.69 -32.27
C ARG A 595 -18.12 9.58 -31.76
N PRO A 596 -18.57 8.31 -31.75
CA PRO A 596 -17.77 7.20 -31.25
C PRO A 596 -16.47 7.01 -32.05
N GLU A 597 -16.47 7.26 -33.36
CA GLU A 597 -15.27 7.16 -34.21
C GLU A 597 -14.16 8.17 -33.87
N GLU A 598 -14.49 9.25 -33.16
CA GLU A 598 -13.51 10.23 -32.69
C GLU A 598 -12.95 9.87 -31.32
N ALA A 599 -13.54 8.91 -30.62
CA ALA A 599 -13.25 8.61 -29.23
C ALA A 599 -12.13 7.57 -29.08
N ASP A 600 -11.32 7.74 -28.05
CA ASP A 600 -10.43 6.69 -27.54
C ASP A 600 -11.23 5.69 -26.71
N TYR A 601 -12.25 6.17 -25.97
CA TYR A 601 -13.15 5.35 -25.15
C TYR A 601 -14.60 5.83 -25.23
N VAL A 602 -15.50 4.87 -25.08
CA VAL A 602 -16.95 5.06 -25.03
C VAL A 602 -17.48 4.50 -23.71
N LEU A 603 -18.34 5.25 -23.02
CA LEU A 603 -19.09 4.74 -21.88
C LEU A 603 -20.22 3.83 -22.37
N TYR A 604 -20.32 2.64 -21.80
CA TYR A 604 -21.38 1.68 -22.09
C TYR A 604 -22.11 1.28 -20.81
N LEU A 605 -23.37 0.88 -20.96
CA LEU A 605 -24.21 0.34 -19.91
C LEU A 605 -24.71 -1.04 -20.31
N ASN A 606 -24.62 -1.99 -19.39
CA ASN A 606 -25.17 -3.33 -19.54
C ASN A 606 -26.03 -3.68 -18.32
N TYR A 607 -26.82 -4.75 -18.42
CA TYR A 607 -27.46 -5.36 -17.28
C TYR A 607 -27.00 -6.81 -17.14
N ALA A 608 -26.41 -7.13 -15.99
CA ALA A 608 -25.89 -8.44 -15.67
C ALA A 608 -26.98 -9.35 -15.09
N ASN A 609 -27.01 -10.59 -15.56
CA ASN A 609 -27.84 -11.65 -14.99
C ASN A 609 -26.92 -12.66 -14.28
N VAL A 610 -27.26 -13.04 -13.05
CA VAL A 610 -26.41 -13.82 -12.12
C VAL A 610 -25.58 -14.91 -12.81
N SER A 611 -24.26 -14.85 -12.63
CA SER A 611 -23.33 -15.97 -12.79
C SER A 611 -22.24 -15.85 -11.71
N LEU A 612 -21.95 -16.93 -10.98
CA LEU A 612 -20.80 -17.03 -10.06
C LEU A 612 -20.79 -16.03 -8.87
N GLY A 613 -21.91 -15.89 -8.15
CA GLY A 613 -21.93 -15.18 -6.85
C GLY A 613 -22.12 -13.65 -6.89
N THR A 614 -22.31 -13.05 -8.07
CA THR A 614 -22.66 -11.62 -8.19
C THR A 614 -24.18 -11.39 -8.19
N SER A 615 -24.62 -10.28 -7.60
CA SER A 615 -26.04 -9.87 -7.60
C SER A 615 -26.41 -9.18 -8.93
N LYS A 616 -27.63 -9.39 -9.43
CA LYS A 616 -28.13 -8.77 -10.68
C LYS A 616 -28.02 -7.25 -10.60
N GLY A 617 -27.57 -6.61 -11.68
CA GLY A 617 -27.38 -5.17 -11.66
C GLY A 617 -27.04 -4.54 -13.00
N PHE A 618 -27.15 -3.21 -13.03
CA PHE A 618 -26.67 -2.34 -14.08
C PHE A 618 -25.18 -2.12 -13.92
N ILE A 619 -24.42 -2.34 -15.00
CA ILE A 619 -22.96 -2.23 -15.00
C ILE A 619 -22.54 -1.16 -16.01
N PHE A 620 -21.75 -0.19 -15.53
CA PHE A 620 -21.12 0.84 -16.35
C PHE A 620 -19.64 0.55 -16.51
N TYR A 621 -19.14 0.58 -17.74
CA TYR A 621 -17.74 0.34 -18.07
C TYR A 621 -17.31 1.16 -19.28
N TYR A 622 -16.00 1.29 -19.45
CA TYR A 622 -15.39 1.92 -20.62
C TYR A 622 -14.82 0.88 -21.58
N HIS A 623 -14.93 1.15 -22.87
CA HIS A 623 -14.34 0.33 -23.93
C HIS A 623 -13.93 1.24 -25.09
N PRO A 624 -12.90 0.91 -25.87
CA PRO A 624 -12.70 1.54 -27.17
C PRO A 624 -13.99 1.55 -28.03
N PRO A 625 -14.11 2.40 -29.05
CA PRO A 625 -15.30 2.37 -29.90
C PRO A 625 -15.52 0.98 -30.52
N LEU A 626 -16.69 0.38 -30.28
CA LEU A 626 -17.08 -0.87 -30.93
C LEU A 626 -17.28 -0.62 -32.42
N ASN A 627 -16.40 -1.18 -33.26
CA ASN A 627 -16.52 -1.08 -34.72
C ASN A 627 -17.42 -2.21 -35.26
N ASN A 628 -18.24 -1.90 -36.27
CA ASN A 628 -19.24 -2.83 -36.84
C ASN A 628 -18.65 -4.07 -37.55
N LYS A 629 -17.34 -4.34 -37.48
CA LYS A 629 -16.67 -5.32 -38.35
C LYS A 629 -15.93 -6.47 -37.68
N ASN A 630 -15.85 -6.56 -36.36
CA ASN A 630 -15.49 -7.78 -35.60
C ASN A 630 -15.46 -7.37 -34.13
N VAL A 631 -16.61 -7.44 -33.45
CA VAL A 631 -16.70 -7.09 -32.04
C VAL A 631 -16.01 -8.18 -31.23
N ASN A 632 -14.76 -7.96 -30.87
CA ASN A 632 -14.12 -8.77 -29.85
C ASN A 632 -14.66 -8.31 -28.49
N ALA A 633 -15.75 -8.94 -28.04
CA ALA A 633 -16.42 -8.62 -26.78
C ALA A 633 -15.55 -8.93 -25.55
N THR A 634 -14.30 -9.39 -25.67
CA THR A 634 -13.46 -9.76 -24.52
C THR A 634 -12.66 -8.60 -23.90
N VAL A 635 -12.86 -7.33 -24.32
CA VAL A 635 -11.89 -6.23 -24.04
C VAL A 635 -12.50 -5.00 -23.33
N PHE A 636 -13.49 -5.16 -22.45
CA PHE A 636 -14.00 -4.05 -21.65
C PHE A 636 -13.15 -3.83 -20.39
N SER A 637 -13.21 -2.63 -19.81
CA SER A 637 -12.46 -2.30 -18.60
C SER A 637 -12.83 -3.25 -17.45
N ALA A 638 -11.80 -3.73 -16.73
CA ALA A 638 -12.01 -4.48 -15.49
C ALA A 638 -12.69 -3.61 -14.43
N ASP A 639 -12.28 -2.34 -14.33
CA ASP A 639 -12.97 -1.33 -13.52
C ASP A 639 -14.37 -1.09 -14.07
N ASN A 640 -15.37 -1.17 -13.18
CA ASN A 640 -16.76 -0.91 -13.51
C ASN A 640 -17.50 -0.32 -12.29
N VAL A 641 -18.66 0.28 -12.55
CA VAL A 641 -19.60 0.68 -11.49
C VAL A 641 -20.87 -0.14 -11.64
N THR A 642 -21.20 -0.92 -10.61
CA THR A 642 -22.39 -1.78 -10.58
C THR A 642 -23.43 -1.25 -9.59
N VAL A 643 -24.69 -1.21 -10.00
CA VAL A 643 -25.83 -0.84 -9.14
C VAL A 643 -27.04 -1.73 -9.40
N SER A 644 -27.83 -2.03 -8.39
CA SER A 644 -29.03 -2.86 -8.55
C SER A 644 -30.19 -2.15 -9.26
N THR A 645 -30.24 -0.81 -9.19
CA THR A 645 -31.29 0.01 -9.79
C THR A 645 -30.76 1.37 -10.24
N LEU A 646 -31.39 1.94 -11.28
CA LEU A 646 -31.16 3.31 -11.73
C LEU A 646 -32.24 4.29 -11.24
N SER A 647 -32.94 3.92 -10.17
CA SER A 647 -33.89 4.79 -9.48
C SER A 647 -33.25 5.42 -8.24
N PHE A 648 -33.12 6.74 -8.23
CA PHE A 648 -32.46 7.50 -7.15
C PHE A 648 -33.45 8.38 -6.40
N ALA A 649 -33.24 8.53 -5.09
CA ALA A 649 -33.97 9.45 -4.21
C ALA A 649 -32.99 10.37 -3.45
N GLY A 650 -33.39 11.62 -3.19
CA GLY A 650 -32.55 12.60 -2.47
C GLY A 650 -31.19 12.83 -3.14
N THR A 651 -30.11 12.73 -2.36
CA THR A 651 -28.72 12.96 -2.81
C THR A 651 -28.08 11.74 -3.51
N GLN A 652 -28.81 10.62 -3.66
CA GLN A 652 -28.26 9.38 -4.22
C GLN A 652 -27.77 9.54 -5.66
N LEU A 653 -28.47 10.32 -6.50
CA LEU A 653 -28.05 10.56 -7.89
C LEU A 653 -26.70 11.27 -7.95
N GLN A 654 -26.48 12.25 -7.07
CA GLN A 654 -25.21 12.98 -7.00
C GLN A 654 -24.08 12.03 -6.61
N SER A 655 -24.25 11.26 -5.53
CA SER A 655 -23.25 10.28 -5.08
C SER A 655 -22.95 9.24 -6.15
N PHE A 656 -23.97 8.80 -6.90
CA PHE A 656 -23.78 7.88 -8.01
C PHE A 656 -22.99 8.50 -9.18
N CYS A 657 -23.30 9.73 -9.57
CA CYS A 657 -22.55 10.46 -10.59
C CYS A 657 -21.10 10.71 -10.17
N GLU A 658 -20.83 10.95 -8.89
CA GLU A 658 -19.46 11.05 -8.35
C GLU A 658 -18.70 9.73 -8.52
N LYS A 659 -19.34 8.58 -8.25
CA LYS A 659 -18.76 7.25 -8.50
C LYS A 659 -18.45 7.02 -9.98
N LEU A 660 -19.39 7.36 -10.88
CA LEU A 660 -19.16 7.27 -12.32
C LEU A 660 -18.05 8.24 -12.78
N TYR A 661 -17.94 9.42 -12.17
CA TYR A 661 -16.87 10.35 -12.46
C TYR A 661 -15.50 9.83 -12.00
N VAL A 662 -15.43 9.11 -10.87
CA VAL A 662 -14.21 8.40 -10.45
C VAL A 662 -13.81 7.34 -11.48
N LEU A 663 -14.75 6.51 -11.94
CA LEU A 663 -14.51 5.57 -13.05
C LEU A 663 -14.03 6.29 -14.33
N THR A 664 -14.60 7.47 -14.62
CA THR A 664 -14.20 8.29 -15.77
C THR A 664 -12.80 8.90 -15.62
N LYS A 665 -12.33 9.12 -14.40
CA LYS A 665 -10.94 9.56 -14.18
C LYS A 665 -9.96 8.40 -14.33
N SER A 666 -10.34 7.17 -13.96
CA SER A 666 -9.42 6.02 -14.06
C SER A 666 -8.99 5.74 -15.50
N ILE A 667 -9.86 5.95 -16.49
CA ILE A 667 -9.48 5.83 -17.91
C ILE A 667 -8.40 6.81 -18.36
N THR A 668 -8.25 7.97 -17.72
CA THR A 668 -7.18 8.93 -18.03
C THR A 668 -5.81 8.41 -17.60
N VAL A 669 -5.78 7.67 -16.48
CA VAL A 669 -4.58 6.98 -16.01
C VAL A 669 -4.23 5.86 -16.98
N TYR A 670 -5.22 5.06 -17.39
CA TYR A 670 -5.01 3.98 -18.38
C TYR A 670 -4.54 4.53 -19.74
N HIS A 671 -5.17 5.58 -20.25
CA HIS A 671 -4.78 6.20 -21.51
C HIS A 671 -3.35 6.76 -21.46
N LYS A 672 -2.99 7.46 -20.37
CA LYS A 672 -1.62 7.92 -20.12
C LYS A 672 -0.64 6.74 -20.11
N TYR A 673 -0.99 5.64 -19.45
CA TYR A 673 -0.17 4.44 -19.43
C TYR A 673 0.02 3.85 -20.83
N VAL A 674 -1.05 3.63 -21.59
CA VAL A 674 -0.97 3.09 -22.96
C VAL A 674 -0.16 4.00 -23.87
N TRP A 675 -0.35 5.32 -23.76
CA TRP A 675 0.39 6.31 -24.54
C TRP A 675 1.88 6.32 -24.22
N LEU A 676 2.24 6.28 -22.94
CA LEU A 676 3.63 6.26 -22.49
C LEU A 676 4.31 4.92 -22.78
N TYR A 677 3.66 3.79 -22.53
CA TYR A 677 4.29 2.48 -22.48
C TYR A 677 3.99 1.58 -23.68
N GLY A 678 3.07 1.97 -24.57
CA GLY A 678 2.79 1.27 -25.83
C GLY A 678 2.19 -0.14 -25.68
N LYS A 679 1.90 -0.60 -24.45
CA LYS A 679 1.31 -1.91 -24.19
C LYS A 679 -0.20 -1.84 -24.41
N LYS A 680 -0.64 -2.21 -25.62
CA LYS A 680 -1.98 -2.78 -25.81
C LYS A 680 -1.92 -4.22 -25.27
N LYS A 681 -2.42 -4.45 -24.07
CA LYS A 681 -2.78 -5.81 -23.65
C LYS A 681 -4.10 -6.18 -24.29
#